data_AF-A0AAW1SLC9-F1
#
_entry.id   AF-A0AAW1SLC9-F1
#
_cell.length_a   1.000
_cell.length_b   1.000
_cell.length_c   1.000
_cell.angle_alpha   90.00
_cell.angle_beta   90.00
_cell.angle_gamma   90.00
#
_symmetry.space_group_name_H-M   'P 1'
#
loop_
_entity.id
_entity.type
_entity.pdbx_description
1 polymer ?
#
loop_
_entity_poly.entity_id
_entity_poly.type
_entity_poly.pdbx_seq_one_letter_code
_entity_poly.pdbx_strand_id
1 'polypeptide(L)'
;MLGLPNLSRYSTAVSLPGPSASSSALSWHQCKRPQRPRAVRSTLQRHTSCTANWVTLPAQVSLTQAMQSMHEAIDVAENRLSHHAAGCVRLEVPIPRDASALTWLQGQPQDTCLHPRIYFSPRASSAPSTPGGDRAEASMVGSGAVAGAGSAWLWQGQPGQAVDEALMQDIQSFLDPSSPRLRALGGGRFDQRQSPSREWAEFGSYIFMLPRLELMEAAGCSLLSCTLAWGPPGGLGSGPSDIHAAAGDARAALRCAALPAAAAAPAVKVERTSQEHVPDREQWDQQMGPLPATLKQTNEASELSNVDPAMALDEYNSNGQDGLDDLLAILDGDNQDDSGMVEEAGMSKLVLARQTNVHFNGSLDPLNLLAALQERDPRSYQLFIQLSSGATFFGITPENLYTKSGRSVASEAVAATRPRGPPGDVEADFFLAFDLLRNPKDHFEFTQVRNWIKRALMGVCDVVTVEREKSVLKQSTVQHLYARLAATLKPAANDATLLAALHPTPATCGRPQQDAFQALRDTERFDRVGIVKGSTPEEEWGELELKVRQFQGQLRPSLQLAAMPNINLLWASLLAEELCRLGCNTFCIAPGSRSSPLTAAVAMQPRSVIVPCIDERSLGFWALGHAKATGKPAVVITSSGTAVANLFPAVIEAAQSGTPLLILSADRPPELRDTGANQTIDQIKIFGGYARWFSDIPAPSDSIPARTVLTTVDSAVRMATAGPMGPVHLNCQFREPLTPAPSPWQPACLQGLERWEAGNHPFTINAGPLTSQPLQPLEPGLNAHWDSALHTLKAAKRGLVVVGELQDGAEGVAALQIARCLGWPIAVDVLSGLRVGASSGPGANEAVVLTSLDHILLEKQGVWEHIQPDAVLQLGGHFTSKRILSFLEWSALPQPARPGSAWLFASIRPYACSPPGSGGVIERQGRQSWGHIRVLELMRALDEAAGEEIHTRLESMAALNEMHVAKTLAALLPPGDGLFLGNSMPVRDMDMGASGIDGVISSAAGFAAGLGRPVTVAIGDVSFLHDINGLNLLRTGEADPPLTVLLINNGGGSIFSFLPIADSLPPDTFNRLWTTPQNVDLSSICRAHGIPHQNVSQLEDLGQALRSAWGLRRHSVVEVKTPKEGNVDLHRQLQASVAAAVRRTLNCFLTPAGLPGSLRSLAASQMEVTGASLQPFCLPLQRPLTTEQGESYRHGILLRLHGRIEDQEASAIGIGEASPLPGLHTETVEETEMQLRLLCQLLPGLSVPWALPLLQVTLFTL
;
A
#
# COMPACT_ATOMS: atom_id res chain seq x y z
N MET A 1 -8.72 -12.78 54.61
CA MET A 1 -7.79 -12.85 55.75
C MET A 1 -6.56 -13.64 55.31
N LEU A 2 -5.35 -13.16 55.64
CA LEU A 2 -4.10 -13.92 55.87
C LEU A 2 -3.60 -14.88 54.74
N GLY A 3 -2.32 -14.92 54.36
CA GLY A 3 -1.15 -14.15 54.82
C GLY A 3 0.13 -14.64 54.10
N LEU A 4 1.22 -13.87 54.19
CA LEU A 4 2.57 -14.27 53.76
C LEU A 4 3.12 -15.40 54.64
N PRO A 5 4.14 -16.15 54.17
CA PRO A 5 5.48 -15.83 54.68
C PRO A 5 6.64 -15.92 53.66
N ASN A 6 7.74 -15.25 54.02
CA ASN A 6 9.06 -15.33 53.36
C ASN A 6 9.67 -16.74 53.43
N LEU A 7 10.66 -17.02 52.58
CA LEU A 7 12.01 -17.39 53.05
C LEU A 7 13.09 -17.21 51.98
N SER A 8 14.34 -17.09 52.43
CA SER A 8 15.49 -16.61 51.66
C SER A 8 16.66 -17.60 51.62
N ARG A 9 17.58 -17.40 50.66
CA ARG A 9 18.92 -18.02 50.51
C ARG A 9 18.93 -19.44 49.93
N TYR A 10 19.67 -19.63 48.84
CA TYR A 10 21.06 -20.09 48.91
C TYR A 10 21.82 -19.73 47.62
N SER A 11 23.13 -19.51 47.73
CA SER A 11 24.04 -19.27 46.62
C SER A 11 25.01 -20.43 46.46
N THR A 12 25.30 -20.82 45.22
CA THR A 12 26.54 -21.52 44.86
C THR A 12 26.96 -21.11 43.45
N ALA A 13 28.25 -20.83 43.29
CA ALA A 13 28.85 -20.46 42.02
C ALA A 13 29.62 -21.64 41.42
N VAL A 14 29.68 -21.72 40.09
CA VAL A 14 30.70 -22.46 39.35
C VAL A 14 31.18 -21.55 38.22
N SER A 15 32.49 -21.54 37.98
CA SER A 15 33.21 -20.60 37.10
C SER A 15 34.13 -21.36 36.16
N LEU A 16 34.39 -20.80 34.95
CA LEU A 16 35.56 -20.93 34.05
C LEU A 16 35.11 -20.75 32.58
N PRO A 17 35.99 -20.43 31.61
CA PRO A 17 37.18 -19.56 31.64
C PRO A 17 37.02 -18.37 30.67
N GLY A 18 37.95 -17.40 30.66
CA GLY A 18 37.89 -16.23 29.76
C GLY A 18 39.06 -16.14 28.77
N PRO A 19 38.91 -15.37 27.67
CA PRO A 19 40.02 -14.80 26.91
C PRO A 19 40.21 -13.28 27.17
N SER A 20 41.22 -12.71 26.53
CA SER A 20 41.92 -11.46 26.87
C SER A 20 41.25 -10.14 26.47
N ALA A 21 41.32 -9.16 27.38
CA ALA A 21 41.60 -7.73 27.22
C ALA A 21 40.94 -6.87 26.10
N SER A 22 40.42 -5.72 26.55
CA SER A 22 40.31 -4.42 25.85
C SER A 22 39.12 -4.11 24.92
N SER A 23 37.92 -4.05 25.49
CA SER A 23 37.04 -2.89 25.28
C SER A 23 36.11 -2.69 26.49
N SER A 24 35.89 -1.45 26.92
CA SER A 24 35.06 -1.14 28.10
C SER A 24 33.76 -0.46 27.68
N ALA A 25 32.71 -1.27 27.52
CA ALA A 25 31.35 -0.78 27.33
C ALA A 25 30.81 -0.21 28.64
N LEU A 26 30.60 1.12 28.69
CA LEU A 26 30.08 1.82 29.86
C LEU A 26 28.58 1.52 30.07
N SER A 27 28.27 0.50 30.85
CA SER A 27 26.92 0.31 31.38
C SER A 27 26.73 1.11 32.67
N TRP A 28 25.55 1.72 32.85
CA TRP A 28 25.19 2.52 34.04
C TRP A 28 25.42 1.75 35.36
N HIS A 29 25.21 0.44 35.35
CA HIS A 29 25.44 -0.43 36.52
C HIS A 29 26.92 -0.57 36.93
N GLN A 30 27.87 -0.40 36.01
CA GLN A 30 29.31 -0.43 36.34
C GLN A 30 29.82 0.90 36.95
N CYS A 31 29.13 2.02 36.70
CA CYS A 31 29.58 3.36 37.15
C CYS A 31 29.25 3.68 38.63
N LYS A 32 28.51 2.83 39.35
CA LYS A 32 28.00 3.12 40.71
C LYS A 32 29.05 3.18 41.85
N ARG A 33 30.36 3.14 41.57
CA ARG A 33 31.40 3.32 42.60
C ARG A 33 31.91 4.77 42.62
N PRO A 34 31.59 5.59 43.66
CA PRO A 34 32.09 6.95 43.75
C PRO A 34 33.61 6.94 43.98
N GLN A 35 34.40 7.32 42.98
CA GLN A 35 35.82 7.59 43.16
C GLN A 35 36.03 9.00 43.71
N ARG A 36 36.94 9.13 44.69
CA ARG A 36 37.28 10.42 45.31
C ARG A 36 37.96 11.38 44.30
N PRO A 37 37.93 12.71 44.50
CA PRO A 37 38.50 13.73 43.60
C PRO A 37 40.00 13.59 43.23
N ARG A 38 40.74 12.64 43.82
CA ARG A 38 42.10 12.29 43.39
C ARG A 38 42.16 11.73 41.97
N ALA A 39 41.09 11.07 41.48
CA ALA A 39 41.07 10.45 40.15
C ALA A 39 41.24 11.48 39.01
N VAL A 40 40.48 12.58 39.04
CA VAL A 40 40.53 13.65 38.01
C VAL A 40 41.94 14.24 37.89
N ARG A 41 42.64 14.43 39.01
CA ARG A 41 44.04 14.91 39.00
C ARG A 41 45.02 13.94 38.34
N SER A 42 44.74 12.63 38.35
CA SER A 42 45.58 11.58 37.77
C SER A 42 45.26 11.22 36.32
N THR A 43 44.02 11.40 35.85
CA THR A 43 43.68 11.19 34.43
C THR A 43 44.31 12.28 33.56
N LEU A 44 44.18 13.54 34.00
CA LEU A 44 44.86 14.72 33.43
C LEU A 44 46.39 14.74 33.63
N GLN A 45 47.02 13.66 34.12
CA GLN A 45 48.47 13.57 34.33
C GLN A 45 49.19 12.74 33.26
N ARG A 46 48.47 12.04 32.37
CA ARG A 46 49.07 11.10 31.39
C ARG A 46 49.19 11.63 29.95
N HIS A 47 48.60 12.79 29.65
CA HIS A 47 48.54 13.35 28.30
C HIS A 47 49.40 14.61 28.22
N THR A 48 50.53 14.52 27.52
CA THR A 48 51.53 15.60 27.37
C THR A 48 51.59 16.21 25.97
N SER A 49 50.80 15.70 25.01
CA SER A 49 50.64 16.25 23.66
C SER A 49 49.38 17.13 23.58
N CYS A 50 49.53 18.37 23.11
CA CYS A 50 48.45 19.37 23.06
C CYS A 50 47.67 19.32 21.75
N THR A 51 47.15 18.15 21.39
CA THR A 51 46.28 17.94 20.23
C THR A 51 45.02 17.21 20.71
N ALA A 52 43.92 17.95 20.82
CA ALA A 52 42.54 17.47 21.04
C ALA A 52 42.34 16.32 22.08
N ASN A 53 42.51 16.59 23.38
CA ASN A 53 42.26 15.56 24.41
C ASN A 53 40.80 15.55 24.89
N TRP A 54 40.30 14.42 25.40
CA TRP A 54 39.02 14.36 26.13
C TRP A 54 39.18 13.73 27.52
N VAL A 55 38.32 14.14 28.46
CA VAL A 55 38.32 13.67 29.84
C VAL A 55 36.90 13.33 30.27
N THR A 56 36.60 12.03 30.39
CA THR A 56 35.35 11.58 31.01
C THR A 56 35.47 11.65 32.54
N LEU A 57 34.64 12.47 33.16
CA LEU A 57 34.50 12.66 34.60
C LEU A 57 33.59 11.56 35.20
N PRO A 58 33.58 11.37 36.54
CA PRO A 58 32.70 10.41 37.18
C PRO A 58 31.22 10.71 36.89
N ALA A 59 30.44 9.66 36.60
CA ALA A 59 29.00 9.77 36.36
C ALA A 59 28.27 10.42 37.55
N GLN A 60 27.33 11.31 37.25
CA GLN A 60 26.53 12.05 38.24
C GLN A 60 25.07 11.59 38.20
N VAL A 61 24.32 11.76 39.30
CA VAL A 61 22.91 11.32 39.37
C VAL A 61 21.91 12.40 38.96
N SER A 62 22.37 13.60 38.59
CA SER A 62 21.53 14.64 37.98
C SER A 62 22.35 15.60 37.11
N LEU A 63 21.67 16.30 36.19
CA LEU A 63 22.31 17.31 35.35
C LEU A 63 22.93 18.46 36.18
N THR A 64 22.30 18.85 37.29
CA THR A 64 22.82 19.89 38.19
C THR A 64 24.18 19.52 38.78
N GLN A 65 24.34 18.28 39.23
CA GLN A 65 25.61 17.76 39.73
C GLN A 65 26.65 17.64 38.60
N ALA A 66 26.22 17.27 37.39
CA ALA A 66 27.09 17.25 36.22
C ALA A 66 27.63 18.64 35.87
N MET A 67 26.79 19.68 35.87
CA MET A 67 27.21 21.07 35.64
C MET A 67 28.19 21.56 36.71
N GLN A 68 27.97 21.23 37.99
CA GLN A 68 28.92 21.56 39.06
C GLN A 68 30.26 20.84 38.89
N SER A 69 30.24 19.52 38.61
CA SER A 69 31.46 18.75 38.34
C SER A 69 32.20 19.25 37.08
N MET A 70 31.47 19.80 36.10
CA MET A 70 32.04 20.41 34.90
C MET A 70 32.77 21.72 35.23
N HIS A 71 32.20 22.55 36.11
CA HIS A 71 32.80 23.81 36.55
C HIS A 71 34.16 23.57 37.23
N GLU A 72 34.22 22.65 38.20
CA GLU A 72 35.46 22.27 38.88
C GLU A 72 36.52 21.72 37.91
N ALA A 73 36.10 20.99 36.88
CA ALA A 73 37.01 20.44 35.87
C ALA A 73 37.56 21.50 34.91
N ILE A 74 36.77 22.54 34.57
CA ILE A 74 37.24 23.69 33.78
C ILE A 74 38.33 24.45 34.54
N ASP A 75 38.15 24.73 35.82
CA ASP A 75 39.16 25.43 36.64
C ASP A 75 40.47 24.61 36.72
N VAL A 76 40.39 23.28 36.79
CA VAL A 76 41.58 22.41 36.76
C VAL A 76 42.25 22.39 35.38
N ALA A 77 41.47 22.43 34.30
CA ALA A 77 41.99 22.47 32.93
C ALA A 77 42.70 23.81 32.64
N GLU A 78 42.07 24.94 32.98
CA GLU A 78 42.60 26.29 32.82
C GLU A 78 43.97 26.45 33.48
N ASN A 79 44.07 26.10 34.77
CA ASN A 79 45.31 26.22 35.52
C ASN A 79 46.43 25.35 34.94
N ARG A 80 46.12 24.13 34.45
CA ARG A 80 47.13 23.20 33.90
C ARG A 80 47.58 23.53 32.48
N LEU A 81 46.69 24.12 31.68
CA LEU A 81 46.91 24.31 30.24
C LEU A 81 47.32 25.75 29.87
N SER A 82 47.37 26.65 30.86
CA SER A 82 47.84 28.04 30.77
C SER A 82 49.19 28.26 30.08
N HIS A 83 50.03 27.23 29.98
CA HIS A 83 51.34 27.29 29.31
C HIS A 83 51.32 26.88 27.83
N HIS A 84 50.18 26.45 27.27
CA HIS A 84 50.06 26.03 25.87
C HIS A 84 49.48 27.15 24.99
N ALA A 85 50.17 27.47 23.89
CA ALA A 85 49.78 28.55 22.97
C ALA A 85 48.50 28.27 22.15
N ALA A 86 48.12 27.00 22.00
CA ALA A 86 46.88 26.54 21.38
C ALA A 86 46.50 25.19 21.97
N GLY A 87 45.24 24.80 21.88
CA GLY A 87 44.77 23.48 22.29
C GLY A 87 43.27 23.29 22.20
N CYS A 88 42.85 22.04 22.36
CA CYS A 88 41.46 21.62 22.42
C CYS A 88 41.30 20.55 23.52
N VAL A 89 40.36 20.76 24.44
CA VAL A 89 40.02 19.81 25.51
C VAL A 89 38.50 19.70 25.67
N ARG A 90 37.99 18.47 25.63
CA ARG A 90 36.58 18.16 25.90
C ARG A 90 36.42 17.50 27.26
N LEU A 91 35.55 18.05 28.10
CA LEU A 91 35.19 17.50 29.40
C LEU A 91 33.81 16.85 29.27
N GLU A 92 33.65 15.61 29.71
CA GLU A 92 32.39 14.85 29.56
C GLU A 92 31.90 14.29 30.89
N VAL A 93 30.60 14.37 31.17
CA VAL A 93 29.95 13.80 32.36
C VAL A 93 28.79 12.89 31.93
N PRO A 94 28.84 11.57 32.24
CA PRO A 94 27.68 10.69 32.08
C PRO A 94 26.58 11.01 33.10
N ILE A 95 25.33 11.07 32.63
CA ILE A 95 24.11 11.32 33.42
C ILE A 95 23.01 10.32 33.05
N PRO A 96 21.97 10.14 33.90
CA PRO A 96 20.80 9.35 33.53
C PRO A 96 20.07 9.97 32.32
N ARG A 97 19.32 9.16 31.57
CA ARG A 97 18.52 9.62 30.42
C ARG A 97 17.17 10.17 30.88
N ASP A 98 17.22 11.23 31.69
CA ASP A 98 16.04 11.88 32.27
C ASP A 98 15.35 12.86 31.28
N ALA A 99 16.04 13.27 30.22
CA ALA A 99 15.54 14.07 29.10
C ALA A 99 16.28 13.70 27.79
N SER A 100 15.68 13.99 26.64
CA SER A 100 16.32 13.86 25.33
C SER A 100 17.24 15.05 25.02
N ALA A 101 18.12 14.91 24.03
CA ALA A 101 18.95 15.99 23.52
C ALA A 101 18.09 17.15 22.99
N LEU A 102 16.95 16.86 22.33
CA LEU A 102 16.03 17.88 21.83
C LEU A 102 15.33 18.63 22.99
N THR A 103 14.82 17.92 23.99
CA THR A 103 14.16 18.53 25.16
C THR A 103 15.14 19.35 26.00
N TRP A 104 16.40 18.93 26.10
CA TRP A 104 17.45 19.75 26.70
C TRP A 104 17.69 21.05 25.91
N LEU A 105 17.75 20.99 24.58
CA LEU A 105 17.97 22.17 23.74
C LEU A 105 16.77 23.15 23.78
N GLN A 106 15.54 22.62 23.80
CA GLN A 106 14.30 23.40 24.00
C GLN A 106 14.29 24.16 25.33
N GLY A 107 14.90 23.59 26.37
CA GLY A 107 15.03 24.26 27.67
C GLY A 107 15.99 25.45 27.69
N GLN A 108 16.84 25.64 26.68
CA GLN A 108 17.90 26.65 26.73
C GLN A 108 17.37 28.07 26.39
N PRO A 109 17.72 29.12 27.17
CA PRO A 109 17.16 30.45 26.98
C PRO A 109 17.60 31.10 25.65
N GLN A 110 16.66 31.72 24.93
CA GLN A 110 16.90 32.21 23.56
C GLN A 110 17.83 33.43 23.49
N ASP A 111 17.83 34.31 24.50
CA ASP A 111 18.58 35.58 24.50
C ASP A 111 19.97 35.48 25.19
N THR A 112 20.73 34.41 24.94
CA THR A 112 21.99 34.14 25.67
C THR A 112 23.20 33.86 24.77
N CYS A 113 24.39 33.74 25.37
CA CYS A 113 25.63 33.34 24.69
C CYS A 113 25.65 31.86 24.21
N LEU A 114 24.51 31.18 24.22
CA LEU A 114 24.33 29.79 23.79
C LEU A 114 24.05 29.63 22.29
N HIS A 115 24.34 30.67 21.50
CA HIS A 115 24.26 30.63 20.02
C HIS A 115 25.65 30.42 19.37
N PRO A 116 25.72 29.80 18.19
CA PRO A 116 24.62 29.12 17.50
C PRO A 116 24.12 27.87 18.25
N ARG A 117 22.86 27.49 18.00
CA ARG A 117 22.21 26.29 18.53
C ARG A 117 22.06 25.26 17.41
N ILE A 118 22.46 24.02 17.64
CA ILE A 118 22.43 22.95 16.64
C ILE A 118 21.82 21.68 17.22
N TYR A 119 21.05 20.95 16.42
CA TYR A 119 20.61 19.59 16.73
C TYR A 119 20.73 18.68 15.50
N PHE A 120 21.19 17.45 15.72
CA PHE A 120 21.26 16.41 14.72
C PHE A 120 20.76 15.07 15.30
N SER A 121 19.95 14.34 14.53
CA SER A 121 19.47 13.00 14.90
C SER A 121 19.59 12.00 13.75
N PRO A 122 20.07 10.77 13.99
CA PRO A 122 20.02 9.68 13.00
C PRO A 122 18.61 9.10 12.85
N ARG A 123 18.38 8.32 11.79
CA ARG A 123 17.15 7.52 11.61
C ARG A 123 16.99 6.52 12.77
N ALA A 124 15.78 6.39 13.33
CA ALA A 124 15.50 5.36 14.32
C ALA A 124 15.60 3.94 13.70
N SER A 125 16.41 3.06 14.30
CA SER A 125 16.62 1.70 13.81
C SER A 125 15.42 0.78 14.11
N SER A 126 14.86 0.14 13.09
CA SER A 126 13.70 -0.77 13.20
C SER A 126 14.03 -2.26 13.12
N ALA A 127 15.30 -2.65 13.18
CA ALA A 127 15.69 -4.06 13.10
C ALA A 127 15.45 -4.77 14.44
N PRO A 128 14.70 -5.90 14.49
CA PRO A 128 14.81 -6.81 15.61
C PRO A 128 16.23 -7.39 15.59
N SER A 129 16.99 -7.19 16.66
CA SER A 129 18.31 -7.82 16.80
C SER A 129 18.13 -9.33 16.87
N THR A 130 18.49 -10.05 15.80
CA THR A 130 18.61 -11.50 15.82
C THR A 130 19.61 -11.90 16.90
N PRO A 131 19.21 -12.67 17.93
CA PRO A 131 20.12 -13.09 18.99
C PRO A 131 20.98 -14.27 18.50
N GLY A 132 21.99 -13.96 17.67
CA GLY A 132 22.91 -14.93 17.10
C GLY A 132 23.50 -14.45 15.78
N GLY A 133 24.68 -13.83 15.83
CA GLY A 133 25.43 -13.41 14.63
C GLY A 133 26.55 -12.44 14.98
N ASP A 134 27.80 -12.88 14.81
CA ASP A 134 29.02 -12.13 15.15
C ASP A 134 29.34 -11.00 14.14
N ARG A 135 28.42 -10.04 14.01
CA ARG A 135 28.59 -8.79 13.24
C ARG A 135 28.38 -7.53 14.08
N ALA A 136 28.59 -7.63 15.40
CA ALA A 136 28.39 -6.53 16.35
C ALA A 136 29.55 -5.52 16.43
N GLU A 137 30.71 -5.77 15.80
CA GLU A 137 31.94 -5.00 16.05
C GLU A 137 32.12 -3.71 15.22
N ALA A 138 31.22 -3.40 14.28
CA ALA A 138 31.41 -2.29 13.33
C ALA A 138 30.59 -1.00 13.59
N SER A 139 29.81 -0.90 14.69
CA SER A 139 28.81 0.19 14.86
C SER A 139 28.66 0.74 16.30
N MET A 140 29.74 0.85 17.06
CA MET A 140 29.74 1.40 18.43
C MET A 140 30.00 2.93 18.54
N VAL A 141 30.09 3.66 17.41
CA VAL A 141 30.43 5.09 17.38
C VAL A 141 29.19 5.98 17.15
N GLY A 142 28.48 6.30 18.24
CA GLY A 142 27.54 7.42 18.34
C GLY A 142 26.29 7.36 17.47
N SER A 143 25.36 6.45 17.80
CA SER A 143 24.07 6.23 17.13
C SER A 143 22.87 6.98 17.74
N GLY A 144 23.09 7.96 18.62
CA GLY A 144 22.05 8.76 19.26
C GLY A 144 22.02 10.21 18.80
N ALA A 145 20.95 10.93 19.15
CA ALA A 145 20.79 12.34 18.86
C ALA A 145 21.80 13.21 19.63
N VAL A 146 22.18 14.35 19.04
CA VAL A 146 23.15 15.31 19.58
C VAL A 146 22.56 16.71 19.53
N ALA A 147 22.61 17.43 20.64
CA ALA A 147 22.30 18.85 20.73
C ALA A 147 23.56 19.64 21.13
N GLY A 148 23.90 20.69 20.40
CA GLY A 148 24.98 21.62 20.69
C GLY A 148 24.47 23.04 20.94
N ALA A 149 25.08 23.75 21.89
CA ALA A 149 24.72 25.12 22.25
C ALA A 149 25.98 25.96 22.53
N GLY A 150 26.10 27.09 21.82
CA GLY A 150 27.26 28.00 21.85
C GLY A 150 28.47 27.41 21.13
N SER A 151 29.34 28.24 20.56
CA SER A 151 30.57 27.80 19.89
C SER A 151 31.80 27.84 20.82
N ALA A 152 32.57 26.75 20.83
CA ALA A 152 33.96 26.73 21.31
C ALA A 152 34.94 27.23 20.25
N TRP A 153 34.64 26.91 18.99
CA TRP A 153 35.29 27.42 17.79
C TRP A 153 34.23 27.48 16.69
N LEU A 154 34.30 28.47 15.80
CA LEU A 154 33.31 28.69 14.74
C LEU A 154 34.01 28.93 13.39
N TRP A 155 33.68 28.12 12.40
CA TRP A 155 34.08 28.29 11.00
C TRP A 155 32.87 28.78 10.20
N GLN A 156 32.99 29.94 9.55
CA GLN A 156 31.91 30.53 8.75
C GLN A 156 32.45 31.06 7.42
N GLY A 157 31.96 30.51 6.30
CA GLY A 157 32.41 30.86 4.96
C GLY A 157 31.67 32.07 4.40
N GLN A 158 32.41 33.03 3.86
CA GLN A 158 31.85 34.14 3.08
C GLN A 158 31.26 33.64 1.74
N PRO A 159 30.29 34.36 1.14
CA PRO A 159 29.74 34.02 -0.17
C PRO A 159 30.84 33.77 -1.21
N GLY A 160 30.77 32.65 -1.93
CA GLY A 160 31.79 32.23 -2.89
C GLY A 160 32.91 31.35 -2.34
N GLN A 161 33.10 31.27 -1.02
CA GLN A 161 34.07 30.34 -0.42
C GLN A 161 33.52 28.91 -0.42
N ALA A 162 34.31 27.97 -0.95
CA ALA A 162 33.95 26.56 -1.01
C ALA A 162 34.42 25.80 0.24
N VAL A 163 33.75 24.69 0.56
CA VAL A 163 34.27 23.68 1.50
C VAL A 163 35.46 22.96 0.83
N ASP A 164 36.67 23.32 1.23
CA ASP A 164 37.91 22.84 0.63
C ASP A 164 38.79 22.02 1.61
N GLU A 165 39.96 21.59 1.12
CA GLU A 165 40.91 20.83 1.93
C GLU A 165 41.50 21.65 3.08
N ALA A 166 41.73 22.96 2.90
CA ALA A 166 42.30 23.80 3.94
C ALA A 166 41.34 23.94 5.14
N LEU A 167 40.04 24.15 4.87
CA LEU A 167 39.00 24.15 5.89
C LEU A 167 38.91 22.79 6.60
N MET A 168 38.95 21.68 5.85
CA MET A 168 38.88 20.34 6.43
C MET A 168 40.11 20.02 7.31
N GLN A 169 41.31 20.46 6.91
CA GLN A 169 42.52 20.33 7.73
C GLN A 169 42.45 21.20 8.99
N ASP A 170 41.94 22.43 8.90
CA ASP A 170 41.75 23.32 10.06
C ASP A 170 40.75 22.72 11.06
N ILE A 171 39.60 22.21 10.59
CA ILE A 171 38.64 21.47 11.42
C ILE A 171 39.28 20.23 12.06
N GLN A 172 39.98 19.40 11.28
CA GLN A 172 40.64 18.19 11.77
C GLN A 172 41.71 18.48 12.83
N SER A 173 42.35 19.66 12.81
CA SER A 173 43.33 20.04 13.84
C SER A 173 42.75 20.09 15.26
N PHE A 174 41.42 20.30 15.40
CA PHE A 174 40.70 20.28 16.67
C PHE A 174 40.07 18.92 17.02
N LEU A 175 40.16 17.91 16.15
CA LEU A 175 39.54 16.60 16.33
C LEU A 175 40.61 15.50 16.48
N ASP A 176 40.57 14.73 17.57
CA ASP A 176 41.47 13.58 17.77
C ASP A 176 40.87 12.32 17.13
N PRO A 177 41.56 11.64 16.19
CA PRO A 177 41.10 10.37 15.60
C PRO A 177 40.84 9.25 16.62
N SER A 178 41.48 9.30 17.79
CA SER A 178 41.22 8.37 18.90
C SER A 178 39.97 8.75 19.74
N SER A 179 39.40 9.94 19.52
CA SER A 179 38.21 10.49 20.17
C SER A 179 36.96 10.50 19.26
N PRO A 180 36.24 9.37 19.11
CA PRO A 180 35.04 9.29 18.25
C PRO A 180 33.82 10.13 18.72
N ARG A 181 33.98 10.95 19.77
CA ARG A 181 32.92 11.77 20.40
C ARG A 181 33.11 13.27 20.24
N LEU A 182 34.34 13.76 20.00
CA LEU A 182 34.59 15.16 19.71
C LEU A 182 34.22 15.41 18.23
N ARG A 183 33.28 16.32 17.98
CA ARG A 183 32.65 16.50 16.66
C ARG A 183 32.49 17.99 16.34
N ALA A 184 32.82 18.38 15.12
CA ALA A 184 32.32 19.62 14.54
C ALA A 184 30.92 19.36 13.94
N LEU A 185 29.98 20.26 14.17
CA LEU A 185 28.59 20.17 13.73
C LEU A 185 28.28 21.35 12.80
N GLY A 186 27.56 21.13 11.69
CA GLY A 186 27.34 22.20 10.72
C GLY A 186 26.82 21.73 9.37
N GLY A 187 26.92 22.60 8.36
CA GLY A 187 26.51 22.33 6.99
C GLY A 187 26.96 23.42 6.00
N GLY A 188 26.88 23.10 4.71
CA GLY A 188 27.16 24.02 3.60
C GLY A 188 25.93 24.23 2.72
N ARG A 189 25.87 25.37 2.02
CA ARG A 189 24.87 25.60 0.96
C ARG A 189 25.10 24.65 -0.21
N PHE A 190 24.03 24.42 -0.97
CA PHE A 190 24.06 23.61 -2.18
C PHE A 190 24.90 24.26 -3.30
N ASP A 191 24.58 25.50 -3.70
CA ASP A 191 25.47 26.34 -4.51
C ASP A 191 26.20 27.36 -3.60
N GLN A 192 27.48 27.09 -3.33
CA GLN A 192 28.35 27.93 -2.51
C GLN A 192 28.95 29.10 -3.33
N ARG A 193 28.81 29.10 -4.66
CA ARG A 193 29.35 30.11 -5.58
C ARG A 193 28.32 31.18 -5.95
N GLN A 194 27.04 30.89 -5.80
CA GLN A 194 25.96 31.88 -5.97
C GLN A 194 25.87 32.81 -4.74
N SER A 195 25.66 34.10 -4.96
CA SER A 195 25.28 35.04 -3.89
C SER A 195 24.02 34.54 -3.17
N PRO A 196 24.01 34.45 -1.83
CA PRO A 196 22.82 34.01 -1.10
C PRO A 196 21.67 35.00 -1.30
N SER A 197 20.45 34.48 -1.40
CA SER A 197 19.24 35.28 -1.23
C SER A 197 19.14 35.83 0.21
N ARG A 198 18.23 36.77 0.45
CA ARG A 198 18.19 37.58 1.67
C ARG A 198 18.09 36.73 2.95
N GLU A 199 17.34 35.65 2.90
CA GLU A 199 17.10 34.69 3.96
C GLU A 199 18.29 33.74 4.23
N TRP A 200 19.21 33.59 3.27
CA TRP A 200 20.46 32.82 3.43
C TRP A 200 21.69 33.71 3.71
N ALA A 201 21.56 35.03 3.64
CA ALA A 201 22.68 35.97 3.67
C ALA A 201 23.55 35.85 4.94
N GLU A 202 22.94 35.57 6.09
CA GLU A 202 23.64 35.42 7.38
C GLU A 202 24.30 34.06 7.57
N PHE A 203 23.88 33.03 6.82
CA PHE A 203 24.49 31.69 6.88
C PHE A 203 25.84 31.66 6.16
N GLY A 204 26.01 32.49 5.12
CA GLY A 204 27.19 32.47 4.25
C GLY A 204 27.19 31.24 3.33
N SER A 205 28.38 30.75 2.96
CA SER A 205 28.52 29.54 2.14
C SER A 205 28.50 28.24 2.94
N TYR A 206 29.05 28.27 4.15
CA TYR A 206 29.04 27.16 5.10
C TYR A 206 29.15 27.68 6.54
N ILE A 207 28.64 26.89 7.49
CA ILE A 207 28.88 27.07 8.91
C ILE A 207 29.22 25.74 9.56
N PHE A 208 30.32 25.68 10.30
CA PHE A 208 30.66 24.56 11.19
C PHE A 208 31.03 25.12 12.56
N MET A 209 30.61 24.46 13.62
CA MET A 209 30.96 24.82 15.00
C MET A 209 31.51 23.61 15.75
N LEU A 210 32.49 23.86 16.60
CA LEU A 210 32.82 22.97 17.70
C LEU A 210 31.91 23.37 18.88
N PRO A 211 30.99 22.54 19.37
CA PRO A 211 30.01 22.95 20.39
C PRO A 211 30.67 23.23 21.75
N ARG A 212 30.32 24.37 22.35
CA ARG A 212 30.75 24.80 23.69
C ARG A 212 30.13 23.92 24.75
N LEU A 213 28.81 23.75 24.71
CA LEU A 213 28.06 22.76 25.47
C LEU A 213 27.40 21.78 24.50
N GLU A 214 27.39 20.51 24.85
CA GLU A 214 26.76 19.47 24.04
C GLU A 214 26.06 18.43 24.93
N LEU A 215 24.88 17.97 24.54
CA LEU A 215 24.24 16.79 25.11
C LEU A 215 24.09 15.74 24.01
N MET A 216 24.79 14.61 24.16
CA MET A 216 24.69 13.45 23.27
C MET A 216 23.94 12.31 23.96
N GLU A 217 23.01 11.69 23.25
CA GLU A 217 22.34 10.47 23.68
C GLU A 217 23.20 9.25 23.37
N ALA A 218 23.37 8.34 24.34
CA ALA A 218 24.15 7.12 24.21
C ALA A 218 23.37 5.90 24.71
N ALA A 219 23.88 4.70 24.45
CA ALA A 219 23.26 3.46 24.90
C ALA A 219 23.25 3.37 26.44
N GLY A 220 22.10 3.65 27.05
CA GLY A 220 21.85 3.53 28.50
C GLY A 220 22.21 4.75 29.36
N CYS A 221 22.67 5.86 28.78
CA CYS A 221 22.91 7.13 29.49
C CYS A 221 22.95 8.32 28.50
N SER A 222 22.95 9.55 29.01
CA SER A 222 23.28 10.74 28.21
C SER A 222 24.63 11.30 28.64
N LEU A 223 25.32 12.00 27.75
CA LEU A 223 26.65 12.58 27.98
C LEU A 223 26.58 14.10 27.84
N LEU A 224 26.61 14.81 28.97
CA LEU A 224 26.80 16.26 28.97
C LEU A 224 28.29 16.55 28.75
N SER A 225 28.61 17.39 27.79
CA SER A 225 29.99 17.73 27.42
C SER A 225 30.21 19.24 27.39
N CYS A 226 31.43 19.67 27.72
CA CYS A 226 31.87 21.06 27.61
C CYS A 226 33.24 21.12 26.92
N THR A 227 33.38 21.98 25.91
CA THR A 227 34.58 22.06 25.07
C THR A 227 35.35 23.37 25.28
N LEU A 228 36.65 23.24 25.56
CA LEU A 228 37.62 24.31 25.69
C LEU A 228 38.55 24.27 24.48
N ALA A 229 38.42 25.22 23.56
CA ALA A 229 39.30 25.39 22.40
C ALA A 229 39.90 26.79 22.42
N TRP A 230 41.19 26.91 22.11
CA TRP A 230 41.91 28.18 22.01
C TRP A 230 43.09 28.07 21.04
N GLY A 231 43.51 29.19 20.47
CA GLY A 231 44.70 29.24 19.60
C GLY A 231 45.03 30.66 19.10
N PRO A 232 46.21 30.84 18.50
CA PRO A 232 46.62 32.14 17.98
C PRO A 232 45.70 32.61 16.84
N PRO A 233 45.40 33.92 16.73
CA PRO A 233 44.60 34.46 15.64
C PRO A 233 45.34 34.26 14.30
N GLY A 234 44.76 33.43 13.41
CA GLY A 234 45.35 33.08 12.12
C GLY A 234 44.81 31.83 11.43
N GLY A 235 44.00 31.00 12.11
CA GLY A 235 43.26 29.89 11.48
C GLY A 235 42.04 30.34 10.66
N LEU A 236 41.38 29.39 9.99
CA LEU A 236 40.19 29.67 9.15
C LEU A 236 38.90 29.87 9.97
N GLY A 237 38.92 29.49 11.25
CA GLY A 237 37.83 29.73 12.20
C GLY A 237 38.14 30.79 13.25
N SER A 238 37.10 31.32 13.88
CA SER A 238 37.15 32.26 15.00
C SER A 238 36.91 31.57 16.34
N GLY A 239 37.69 31.94 17.36
CA GLY A 239 37.50 31.48 18.73
C GLY A 239 38.47 32.17 19.71
N PRO A 240 38.55 31.70 20.96
CA PRO A 240 39.36 32.31 22.02
C PRO A 240 40.87 32.30 21.70
N SER A 241 41.56 33.41 22.01
CA SER A 241 43.00 33.56 21.81
C SER A 241 43.85 32.72 22.77
N ASP A 242 43.31 32.40 23.95
CA ASP A 242 43.97 31.64 25.00
C ASP A 242 42.96 30.83 25.85
N ILE A 243 43.49 29.94 26.69
CA ILE A 243 42.71 29.07 27.57
C ILE A 243 41.92 29.85 28.64
N HIS A 244 42.37 31.03 29.07
CA HIS A 244 41.66 31.83 30.07
C HIS A 244 40.37 32.41 29.47
N ALA A 245 40.44 32.94 28.24
CA ALA A 245 39.27 33.32 27.47
C ALA A 245 38.34 32.11 27.23
N ALA A 246 38.88 30.97 26.79
CA ALA A 246 38.07 29.75 26.56
C ALA A 246 37.37 29.23 27.82
N ALA A 247 38.03 29.26 28.97
CA ALA A 247 37.47 28.89 30.27
C ALA A 247 36.47 29.95 30.79
N GLY A 248 36.70 31.23 30.50
CA GLY A 248 35.75 32.32 30.74
C GLY A 248 34.43 32.09 30.02
N ASP A 249 34.49 31.83 28.70
CA ASP A 249 33.33 31.54 27.86
C ASP A 249 32.58 30.27 28.30
N ALA A 250 33.32 29.19 28.60
CA ALA A 250 32.71 27.95 29.09
C ALA A 250 31.98 28.14 30.43
N ARG A 251 32.54 28.94 31.34
CA ARG A 251 31.87 29.30 32.60
C ARG A 251 30.68 30.24 32.37
N ALA A 252 30.69 31.09 31.35
CA ALA A 252 29.53 31.89 30.95
C ALA A 252 28.40 31.01 30.39
N ALA A 253 28.72 30.12 29.45
CA ALA A 253 27.77 29.17 28.88
C ALA A 253 27.12 28.27 29.96
N LEU A 254 27.90 27.71 30.88
CA LEU A 254 27.38 26.92 32.01
C LEU A 254 26.48 27.70 32.97
N ARG A 255 26.65 29.04 33.09
CA ARG A 255 25.74 29.89 33.88
C ARG A 255 24.45 30.24 33.14
N CYS A 256 24.49 30.32 31.81
CA CYS A 256 23.31 30.56 30.98
C CYS A 256 22.47 29.30 30.74
N ALA A 257 23.09 28.11 30.82
CA ALA A 257 22.42 26.86 30.55
C ALA A 257 21.36 26.53 31.61
N ALA A 258 20.14 26.23 31.16
CA ALA A 258 19.02 25.88 32.01
C ALA A 258 18.92 24.35 32.22
N LEU A 259 18.42 23.96 33.39
CA LEU A 259 18.03 22.57 33.65
C LEU A 259 16.73 22.25 32.89
N PRO A 260 16.59 21.05 32.29
CA PRO A 260 15.36 20.67 31.62
C PRO A 260 14.24 20.55 32.65
N ALA A 261 13.23 21.41 32.52
CA ALA A 261 11.92 21.12 33.07
C ALA A 261 11.30 19.96 32.24
N ALA A 262 10.43 19.16 32.86
CA ALA A 262 9.63 18.19 32.15
C ALA A 262 8.63 18.91 31.23
N ALA A 263 9.06 19.25 30.02
CA ALA A 263 8.23 19.91 29.03
C ALA A 263 7.12 18.95 28.56
N ALA A 264 5.87 19.39 28.66
CA ALA A 264 4.78 18.76 27.93
C ALA A 264 5.04 18.90 26.42
N ALA A 265 4.59 17.94 25.62
CA ALA A 265 4.74 17.99 24.16
C ALA A 265 4.20 19.33 23.62
N PRO A 266 5.02 20.14 22.93
CA PRO A 266 4.68 21.52 22.65
C PRO A 266 3.75 21.61 21.44
N ALA A 267 2.50 22.02 21.67
CA ALA A 267 1.59 22.40 20.60
C ALA A 267 2.14 23.65 19.86
N VAL A 268 2.16 23.61 18.53
CA VAL A 268 2.49 24.77 17.69
C VAL A 268 1.31 25.74 17.71
N LYS A 269 1.30 26.66 18.69
CA LYS A 269 0.20 27.60 18.95
C LYS A 269 0.32 28.92 18.16
N VAL A 270 0.36 28.84 16.84
CA VAL A 270 0.36 30.04 15.98
C VAL A 270 -0.56 29.82 14.78
N GLU A 271 -1.41 30.81 14.48
CA GLU A 271 -2.37 30.71 13.38
C GLU A 271 -1.70 31.13 12.07
N ARG A 272 -1.84 30.31 11.03
CA ARG A 272 -1.41 30.63 9.68
C ARG A 272 -2.33 31.69 9.07
N THR A 273 -1.84 32.89 8.84
CA THR A 273 -2.60 34.01 8.26
C THR A 273 -2.67 33.96 6.73
N SER A 274 -1.61 33.53 6.07
CA SER A 274 -1.59 33.27 4.64
C SER A 274 -0.54 32.23 4.26
N GLN A 275 -0.66 31.71 3.03
CA GLN A 275 0.32 30.82 2.42
C GLN A 275 0.38 31.11 0.93
N GLU A 276 1.60 31.28 0.41
CA GLU A 276 1.86 31.56 -1.00
C GLU A 276 2.86 30.53 -1.55
N HIS A 277 2.52 29.93 -2.69
CA HIS A 277 3.43 29.04 -3.42
C HIS A 277 4.19 29.84 -4.45
N VAL A 278 5.49 29.57 -4.57
CA VAL A 278 6.39 30.29 -5.46
C VAL A 278 7.29 29.22 -6.12
N PRO A 279 7.18 28.95 -7.44
CA PRO A 279 6.10 29.37 -8.32
C PRO A 279 4.81 28.58 -8.03
N ASP A 280 3.69 29.06 -8.56
CA ASP A 280 2.45 28.27 -8.64
C ASP A 280 2.45 27.38 -9.90
N ARG A 281 1.41 26.54 -10.05
CA ARG A 281 1.31 25.59 -11.16
C ARG A 281 1.16 26.27 -12.52
N GLU A 282 0.45 27.39 -12.59
CA GLU A 282 0.25 28.10 -13.86
C GLU A 282 1.55 28.75 -14.33
N GLN A 283 2.32 29.32 -13.40
CA GLN A 283 3.68 29.83 -13.64
C GLN A 283 4.63 28.72 -14.08
N TRP A 284 4.53 27.52 -13.49
CA TRP A 284 5.31 26.35 -13.88
C TRP A 284 5.00 25.91 -15.32
N ASP A 285 3.72 25.73 -15.66
CA ASP A 285 3.26 25.31 -16.98
C ASP A 285 3.67 26.34 -18.07
N GLN A 286 3.65 27.64 -17.72
CA GLN A 286 4.14 28.72 -18.59
C GLN A 286 5.68 28.75 -18.76
N GLN A 287 6.45 28.47 -17.71
CA GLN A 287 7.92 28.45 -17.76
C GLN A 287 8.47 27.23 -18.51
N MET A 288 7.83 26.07 -18.34
CA MET A 288 8.28 24.82 -18.96
C MET A 288 8.04 24.77 -20.47
N GLY A 289 6.95 25.37 -20.94
CA GLY A 289 6.57 25.37 -22.35
C GLY A 289 6.48 23.96 -22.97
N PRO A 290 6.59 23.82 -24.31
CA PRO A 290 6.83 22.52 -24.90
C PRO A 290 8.27 22.08 -24.58
N LEU A 291 8.40 21.06 -23.70
CA LEU A 291 9.68 20.43 -23.31
C LEU A 291 10.70 20.39 -24.48
N PRO A 292 11.99 20.72 -24.24
CA PRO A 292 13.04 20.62 -25.25
C PRO A 292 13.03 19.28 -25.97
N ALA A 293 13.24 19.28 -27.29
CA ALA A 293 13.20 18.06 -28.11
C ALA A 293 14.13 16.94 -27.60
N THR A 294 15.23 17.32 -26.94
CA THR A 294 16.19 16.42 -26.28
C THR A 294 15.66 15.73 -25.02
N LEU A 295 14.73 16.36 -24.29
CA LEU A 295 13.97 15.74 -23.21
C LEU A 295 12.73 14.99 -23.76
N LYS A 296 12.16 15.46 -24.87
CA LYS A 296 11.14 14.76 -25.66
C LYS A 296 11.73 13.71 -26.62
N GLN A 297 12.58 12.81 -26.12
CA GLN A 297 12.43 11.44 -26.62
C GLN A 297 11.13 10.91 -26.00
N THR A 298 10.05 11.28 -26.67
CA THR A 298 8.79 10.54 -26.67
C THR A 298 9.08 9.06 -26.79
N ASN A 299 8.20 8.25 -26.23
CA ASN A 299 8.07 6.87 -26.66
C ASN A 299 7.82 6.84 -28.17
N GLU A 300 8.89 6.66 -28.97
CA GLU A 300 8.82 5.93 -30.25
C GLU A 300 8.64 4.43 -29.97
N ALA A 301 7.73 4.11 -29.05
CA ALA A 301 6.96 2.86 -29.04
C ALA A 301 5.89 2.89 -30.16
N SER A 302 6.21 3.53 -31.29
CA SER A 302 5.52 3.45 -32.57
C SER A 302 6.34 2.71 -33.64
N GLU A 303 7.60 2.34 -33.35
CA GLU A 303 8.36 1.33 -34.12
C GLU A 303 8.89 0.16 -33.24
N LEU A 304 8.35 0.01 -32.02
CA LEU A 304 8.50 -1.18 -31.17
C LEU A 304 7.19 -1.97 -31.02
N SER A 305 6.37 -1.96 -32.07
CA SER A 305 5.19 -2.84 -32.21
C SER A 305 5.52 -4.24 -32.77
N ASN A 306 6.81 -4.58 -32.90
CA ASN A 306 7.34 -5.85 -33.41
C ASN A 306 8.49 -6.39 -32.54
N VAL A 307 8.33 -6.37 -31.21
CA VAL A 307 9.07 -7.29 -30.33
C VAL A 307 8.03 -8.16 -29.65
N ASP A 308 7.93 -9.39 -30.13
CA ASP A 308 7.15 -10.45 -29.51
C ASP A 308 7.73 -10.75 -28.11
N PRO A 309 6.94 -10.79 -27.03
CA PRO A 309 7.41 -11.25 -25.73
C PRO A 309 8.06 -12.65 -25.75
N ALA A 310 7.81 -13.45 -26.79
CA ALA A 310 8.46 -14.75 -27.01
C ALA A 310 9.92 -14.64 -27.53
N MET A 311 10.35 -13.52 -28.12
CA MET A 311 11.69 -13.40 -28.74
C MET A 311 12.84 -13.02 -27.78
N ALA A 312 12.58 -12.95 -26.46
CA ALA A 312 13.62 -12.73 -25.45
C ALA A 312 14.20 -14.04 -24.87
N LEU A 313 13.94 -15.20 -25.49
CA LEU A 313 14.29 -16.53 -24.95
C LEU A 313 15.07 -17.47 -25.88
N ASP A 314 15.25 -17.15 -27.17
CA ASP A 314 15.72 -18.13 -28.19
C ASP A 314 17.06 -17.79 -28.90
N GLU A 315 17.87 -16.87 -28.38
CA GLU A 315 19.29 -16.70 -28.81
C GLU A 315 20.30 -16.97 -27.68
N TYR A 316 20.10 -18.03 -26.90
CA TYR A 316 21.16 -18.58 -26.03
C TYR A 316 21.09 -20.11 -25.84
N ASN A 317 21.31 -20.87 -26.93
CA ASN A 317 21.98 -22.18 -26.80
C ASN A 317 22.58 -22.72 -28.10
N SER A 318 23.76 -22.20 -28.46
CA SER A 318 24.72 -22.98 -29.25
C SER A 318 26.16 -22.68 -28.84
N ASN A 319 26.55 -23.09 -27.62
CA ASN A 319 27.80 -23.81 -27.34
C ASN A 319 28.05 -24.02 -25.83
N GLY A 320 27.79 -25.25 -25.37
CA GLY A 320 28.64 -25.94 -24.38
C GLY A 320 28.72 -25.44 -22.93
N GLN A 321 28.01 -26.14 -22.04
CA GLN A 321 28.38 -26.41 -20.63
C GLN A 321 28.98 -25.26 -19.81
N ASP A 322 28.14 -24.51 -19.08
CA ASP A 322 28.20 -24.37 -17.61
C ASP A 322 27.10 -23.43 -17.11
N GLY A 323 26.82 -23.46 -15.79
CA GLY A 323 26.21 -22.31 -15.08
C GLY A 323 24.70 -22.35 -14.83
N LEU A 324 24.33 -22.47 -13.56
CA LEU A 324 22.97 -22.19 -13.04
C LEU A 324 22.80 -20.67 -12.78
N ASP A 325 23.45 -19.83 -13.58
CA ASP A 325 23.77 -18.44 -13.23
C ASP A 325 22.94 -17.39 -13.99
N ASP A 326 22.46 -17.68 -15.21
CA ASP A 326 21.77 -16.67 -16.04
C ASP A 326 20.32 -16.37 -15.60
N LEU A 327 19.63 -17.31 -14.93
CA LEU A 327 18.31 -17.03 -14.34
C LEU A 327 18.39 -16.18 -13.06
N LEU A 328 19.60 -15.99 -12.51
CA LEU A 328 19.88 -14.97 -11.50
C LEU A 328 20.20 -13.61 -12.13
N ALA A 329 20.60 -13.50 -13.40
CA ALA A 329 21.03 -12.25 -14.03
C ALA A 329 19.92 -11.16 -14.14
N ILE A 330 18.64 -11.55 -14.15
CA ILE A 330 17.49 -10.60 -14.09
C ILE A 330 17.32 -10.00 -12.68
N LEU A 331 17.92 -10.61 -11.65
CA LEU A 331 17.99 -10.08 -10.28
C LEU A 331 19.40 -9.56 -9.90
N ASP A 332 20.44 -9.99 -10.61
CA ASP A 332 21.87 -9.66 -10.42
C ASP A 332 22.50 -8.98 -11.65
N GLY A 333 21.84 -7.93 -12.16
CA GLY A 333 22.39 -7.05 -13.20
C GLY A 333 23.48 -6.09 -12.68
N ASP A 334 24.62 -6.63 -12.22
CA ASP A 334 25.80 -5.83 -11.83
C ASP A 334 27.14 -6.54 -12.12
N ASN A 335 27.34 -7.02 -13.35
CA ASN A 335 28.67 -7.29 -13.95
C ASN A 335 28.61 -7.57 -15.48
N GLN A 336 28.84 -6.54 -16.31
CA GLN A 336 29.53 -6.63 -17.61
C GLN A 336 29.98 -5.21 -18.05
N ASP A 337 30.94 -5.11 -18.97
CA ASP A 337 31.81 -3.93 -19.14
C ASP A 337 31.11 -2.61 -19.54
N ASP A 338 31.09 -1.66 -18.60
CA ASP A 338 30.56 -0.29 -18.73
C ASP A 338 31.56 0.64 -19.46
N SER A 339 32.15 0.19 -20.57
CA SER A 339 33.20 0.90 -21.34
C SER A 339 32.74 1.46 -22.70
N GLY A 340 31.44 1.33 -23.02
CA GLY A 340 30.92 1.49 -24.38
C GLY A 340 29.59 2.24 -24.55
N MET A 341 29.26 3.22 -23.70
CA MET A 341 28.22 4.20 -24.04
C MET A 341 28.82 5.61 -24.18
N VAL A 342 29.01 6.02 -25.43
CA VAL A 342 29.30 7.40 -25.80
C VAL A 342 28.17 8.29 -25.30
N GLU A 343 28.51 9.42 -24.68
CA GLU A 343 27.53 10.39 -24.20
C GLU A 343 26.73 10.98 -25.36
N GLU A 344 25.49 10.52 -25.56
CA GLU A 344 24.52 11.28 -26.35
C GLU A 344 24.30 12.64 -25.69
N ALA A 345 24.48 13.72 -26.45
CA ALA A 345 24.67 15.08 -25.97
C ALA A 345 23.37 15.78 -25.48
N GLY A 346 22.56 15.09 -24.68
CA GLY A 346 21.26 15.56 -24.18
C GLY A 346 21.09 15.42 -22.67
N MET A 347 20.34 16.35 -22.07
CA MET A 347 19.94 16.28 -20.66
C MET A 347 18.94 15.15 -20.42
N SER A 348 19.17 14.35 -19.39
CA SER A 348 18.41 13.13 -19.06
C SER A 348 17.56 13.22 -17.80
N LYS A 349 17.89 14.15 -16.89
CA LYS A 349 17.12 14.50 -15.69
C LYS A 349 17.42 15.94 -15.30
N LEU A 350 16.43 16.67 -14.83
CA LEU A 350 16.58 18.02 -14.26
C LEU A 350 15.83 18.09 -12.92
N VAL A 351 16.31 18.90 -11.97
CA VAL A 351 15.63 19.12 -10.68
C VAL A 351 15.44 20.64 -10.43
N LEU A 352 14.39 21.25 -11.02
CA LEU A 352 13.87 22.67 -10.94
C LEU A 352 13.27 23.01 -9.54
N ALA A 353 12.28 23.92 -9.28
CA ALA A 353 11.50 23.87 -8.00
C ALA A 353 10.61 24.99 -7.41
N ARG A 354 10.13 24.70 -6.18
CA ARG A 354 8.96 25.26 -5.44
C ARG A 354 9.31 25.55 -3.99
N GLN A 355 9.33 26.84 -3.69
CA GLN A 355 9.26 27.43 -2.36
C GLN A 355 7.78 27.55 -1.90
N THR A 356 7.58 27.62 -0.59
CA THR A 356 6.29 27.99 0.01
C THR A 356 6.51 28.96 1.15
N ASN A 357 5.98 30.17 1.01
CA ASN A 357 6.01 31.18 2.05
C ASN A 357 4.79 31.00 2.95
N VAL A 358 5.00 30.97 4.27
CA VAL A 358 3.94 30.82 5.26
C VAL A 358 4.01 31.97 6.24
N HIS A 359 2.90 32.69 6.38
CA HIS A 359 2.78 33.82 7.30
C HIS A 359 1.93 33.42 8.51
N PHE A 360 2.30 33.96 9.67
CA PHE A 360 1.72 33.60 10.97
C PHE A 360 1.28 34.84 11.75
N ASN A 361 0.29 34.70 12.61
CA ASN A 361 -0.21 35.80 13.46
C ASN A 361 0.67 36.10 14.69
N GLY A 362 1.75 35.35 14.90
CA GLY A 362 2.66 35.49 16.03
C GLY A 362 4.02 34.82 15.78
N SER A 363 4.87 34.79 16.81
CA SER A 363 6.20 34.17 16.73
C SER A 363 6.10 32.64 16.83
N LEU A 364 6.65 31.95 15.83
CA LEU A 364 6.80 30.51 15.81
C LEU A 364 8.12 30.11 16.51
N ASP A 365 8.08 29.11 17.40
CA ASP A 365 9.30 28.50 17.96
C ASP A 365 9.75 27.32 17.06
N PRO A 366 10.90 27.44 16.36
CA PRO A 366 11.35 26.41 15.43
C PRO A 366 11.69 25.06 16.10
N LEU A 367 12.09 25.04 17.38
CA LEU A 367 12.40 23.78 18.09
C LEU A 367 11.13 22.99 18.40
N ASN A 368 10.01 23.67 18.64
CA ASN A 368 8.71 23.02 18.88
C ASN A 368 8.13 22.44 17.57
N LEU A 369 8.32 23.15 16.45
CA LEU A 369 7.98 22.61 15.12
C LEU A 369 8.84 21.37 14.78
N LEU A 370 10.14 21.41 15.08
CA LEU A 370 11.01 20.25 14.90
C LEU A 370 10.56 19.04 15.74
N ALA A 371 10.17 19.25 17.00
CA ALA A 371 9.66 18.19 17.85
C ALA A 371 8.37 17.54 17.30
N ALA A 372 7.42 18.35 16.79
CA ALA A 372 6.21 17.84 16.15
C ALA A 372 6.49 17.06 14.84
N LEU A 373 7.53 17.45 14.09
CA LEU A 373 8.00 16.71 12.92
C LEU A 373 8.71 15.40 13.31
N GLN A 374 9.47 15.40 14.40
CA GLN A 374 10.15 14.21 14.94
C GLN A 374 9.18 13.10 15.37
N GLU A 375 8.09 13.46 16.07
CA GLU A 375 7.06 12.49 16.47
C GLU A 375 6.36 11.86 15.25
N ARG A 376 6.19 12.64 14.16
CA ARG A 376 5.54 12.17 12.94
C ARG A 376 6.43 11.26 12.09
N ASP A 377 7.69 11.63 11.84
CA ASP A 377 8.61 10.90 10.94
C ASP A 377 9.92 10.46 11.65
N PRO A 378 9.85 9.51 12.60
CA PRO A 378 11.02 9.05 13.37
C PRO A 378 12.06 8.26 12.55
N ARG A 379 11.75 7.91 11.30
CA ARG A 379 12.62 7.16 10.37
C ARG A 379 13.40 8.06 9.40
N SER A 380 13.45 9.36 9.66
CA SER A 380 14.23 10.34 8.90
C SER A 380 15.36 10.94 9.75
N TYR A 381 16.47 11.29 9.11
CA TYR A 381 17.48 12.16 9.69
C TYR A 381 16.87 13.53 9.97
N GLN A 382 17.28 14.16 11.06
CA GLN A 382 16.78 15.47 11.47
C GLN A 382 17.96 16.39 11.73
N LEU A 383 17.87 17.61 11.23
CA LEU A 383 18.87 18.66 11.39
C LEU A 383 18.22 19.98 11.82
N PHE A 384 18.98 20.77 12.57
CA PHE A 384 18.60 22.08 13.06
C PHE A 384 19.84 22.93 13.26
N ILE A 385 19.83 24.15 12.77
CA ILE A 385 20.85 25.17 12.98
C ILE A 385 20.15 26.51 13.17
N GLN A 386 20.36 27.15 14.32
CA GLN A 386 19.89 28.50 14.60
C GLN A 386 21.06 29.43 14.90
N LEU A 387 21.07 30.56 14.21
CA LEU A 387 22.09 31.61 14.31
C LEU A 387 21.71 32.62 15.40
N SER A 388 22.69 33.41 15.84
CA SER A 388 22.52 34.46 16.87
C SER A 388 21.57 35.59 16.48
N SER A 389 21.24 35.74 15.20
CA SER A 389 20.21 36.64 14.67
C SER A 389 18.77 36.14 14.86
N GLY A 390 18.60 34.87 15.22
CA GLY A 390 17.31 34.16 15.23
C GLY A 390 17.00 33.40 13.93
N ALA A 391 17.74 33.65 12.83
CA ALA A 391 17.61 32.89 11.59
C ALA A 391 17.81 31.39 11.85
N THR A 392 16.86 30.57 11.39
CA THR A 392 16.80 29.14 11.73
C THR A 392 16.56 28.28 10.51
N PHE A 393 17.44 27.29 10.34
CA PHE A 393 17.34 26.24 9.34
C PHE A 393 17.03 24.94 10.07
N PHE A 394 16.03 24.20 9.59
CA PHE A 394 15.76 22.84 10.06
C PHE A 394 15.34 21.98 8.87
N GLY A 395 15.55 20.68 8.99
CA GLY A 395 15.28 19.74 7.91
C GLY A 395 14.99 18.35 8.44
N ILE A 396 14.19 17.62 7.69
CA ILE A 396 13.91 16.21 7.91
C ILE A 396 14.09 15.50 6.57
N THR A 397 14.97 14.50 6.51
CA THR A 397 15.34 13.83 5.26
C THR A 397 15.50 12.32 5.44
N PRO A 398 15.00 11.49 4.51
CA PRO A 398 15.30 10.07 4.49
C PRO A 398 16.74 9.77 4.02
N GLU A 399 17.40 10.72 3.37
CA GLU A 399 18.65 10.55 2.63
C GLU A 399 19.91 10.75 3.49
N ASN A 400 20.97 10.02 3.13
CA ASN A 400 22.29 10.09 3.76
C ASN A 400 23.36 10.18 2.66
N LEU A 401 23.92 11.38 2.46
CA LEU A 401 24.91 11.62 1.40
C LEU A 401 26.12 10.70 1.56
N TYR A 402 26.77 10.72 2.74
CA TYR A 402 27.68 9.68 3.16
C TYR A 402 27.91 9.69 4.68
N THR A 403 28.37 8.56 5.19
CA THR A 403 29.00 8.39 6.50
C THR A 403 30.40 7.83 6.32
N LYS A 404 31.33 8.17 7.21
CA LYS A 404 32.73 7.73 7.14
C LYS A 404 33.25 7.34 8.52
N SER A 405 33.98 6.23 8.59
CA SER A 405 34.69 5.75 9.78
C SER A 405 36.09 5.28 9.37
N GLY A 406 37.11 6.07 9.72
CA GLY A 406 38.47 5.89 9.19
C GLY A 406 38.48 5.98 7.66
N ARG A 407 38.83 4.88 6.98
CA ARG A 407 38.75 4.76 5.52
C ARG A 407 37.45 4.11 5.02
N SER A 408 36.62 3.54 5.89
CA SER A 408 35.32 2.98 5.48
C SER A 408 34.32 4.11 5.24
N VAL A 409 33.61 4.05 4.11
CA VAL A 409 32.59 5.02 3.67
C VAL A 409 31.32 4.25 3.38
N ALA A 410 30.15 4.82 3.68
CA ALA A 410 28.86 4.31 3.21
C ALA A 410 27.98 5.47 2.72
N SER A 411 27.20 5.23 1.68
CA SER A 411 26.28 6.18 1.05
C SER A 411 24.95 5.47 0.76
N GLU A 412 23.87 6.22 0.52
CA GLU A 412 22.53 5.67 0.34
C GLU A 412 21.90 6.26 -0.93
N ALA A 413 21.47 5.39 -1.84
CA ALA A 413 20.66 5.77 -2.99
C ALA A 413 19.19 5.79 -2.56
N VAL A 414 18.55 6.96 -2.64
CA VAL A 414 17.11 7.15 -2.42
C VAL A 414 16.55 7.88 -3.64
N ALA A 415 15.45 7.36 -4.21
CA ALA A 415 14.77 7.98 -5.35
C ALA A 415 13.34 7.45 -5.49
N ALA A 416 12.54 8.09 -6.35
CA ALA A 416 11.12 7.85 -6.56
C ALA A 416 10.26 8.00 -5.30
N THR A 417 8.98 8.37 -5.47
CA THR A 417 8.06 8.51 -4.34
C THR A 417 6.71 7.89 -4.64
N ARG A 418 6.15 7.18 -3.66
CA ARG A 418 4.73 6.88 -3.56
C ARG A 418 4.17 7.29 -2.20
N PRO A 419 2.87 7.58 -2.09
CA PRO A 419 2.22 7.69 -0.79
C PRO A 419 2.32 6.35 -0.03
N ARG A 420 2.17 6.41 1.29
CA ARG A 420 1.82 5.23 2.10
C ARG A 420 0.33 4.93 1.93
N GLY A 421 -0.03 3.66 2.08
CA GLY A 421 -1.43 3.29 2.26
C GLY A 421 -2.01 3.90 3.55
N PRO A 422 -3.35 3.96 3.68
CA PRO A 422 -4.01 4.39 4.91
C PRO A 422 -3.46 3.65 6.15
N PRO A 423 -3.37 4.29 7.33
CA PRO A 423 -2.91 3.61 8.55
C PRO A 423 -3.77 2.37 8.87
N GLY A 424 -3.16 1.19 8.85
CA GLY A 424 -3.82 -0.11 9.05
C GLY A 424 -4.20 -0.85 7.77
N ASP A 425 -4.17 -0.19 6.62
CA ASP A 425 -4.41 -0.77 5.29
C ASP A 425 -3.07 -1.28 4.71
N VAL A 426 -2.77 -2.53 5.03
CA VAL A 426 -1.50 -3.19 4.64
C VAL A 426 -1.46 -3.50 3.14
N GLU A 427 -2.62 -3.71 2.51
CA GLU A 427 -2.75 -4.09 1.11
C GLU A 427 -2.51 -2.89 0.18
N ALA A 428 -3.18 -1.75 0.40
CA ALA A 428 -2.89 -0.55 -0.37
C ALA A 428 -1.44 -0.10 -0.16
N ASP A 429 -0.91 -0.21 1.06
CA ASP A 429 0.49 0.10 1.36
C ASP A 429 1.50 -0.87 0.74
N PHE A 430 1.09 -2.11 0.47
CA PHE A 430 1.86 -3.11 -0.27
C PHE A 430 1.80 -2.88 -1.78
N PHE A 431 0.61 -2.63 -2.35
CA PHE A 431 0.48 -2.31 -3.79
C PHE A 431 1.23 -1.03 -4.16
N LEU A 432 1.15 0.02 -3.34
CA LEU A 432 1.93 1.25 -3.56
C LEU A 432 3.45 1.01 -3.44
N ALA A 433 3.89 0.06 -2.62
CA ALA A 433 5.29 -0.37 -2.55
C ALA A 433 5.71 -1.24 -3.75
N PHE A 434 4.81 -2.08 -4.25
CA PHE A 434 5.04 -2.99 -5.37
C PHE A 434 5.03 -2.27 -6.72
N ASP A 435 4.12 -1.30 -6.91
CA ASP A 435 4.13 -0.36 -8.04
C ASP A 435 5.46 0.41 -8.05
N LEU A 436 5.85 1.02 -6.94
CA LEU A 436 7.14 1.70 -6.79
C LEU A 436 8.35 0.80 -7.14
N LEU A 437 8.29 -0.50 -6.82
CA LEU A 437 9.34 -1.48 -7.18
C LEU A 437 9.36 -1.84 -8.67
N ARG A 438 8.23 -1.77 -9.38
CA ARG A 438 8.08 -2.26 -10.76
C ARG A 438 7.90 -1.17 -11.83
N ASN A 439 7.57 0.05 -11.44
CA ASN A 439 7.34 1.15 -12.36
C ASN A 439 8.63 1.51 -13.14
N PRO A 440 8.60 1.55 -14.48
CA PRO A 440 9.80 1.83 -15.29
C PRO A 440 10.43 3.20 -15.07
N LYS A 441 9.62 4.27 -14.88
CA LYS A 441 10.12 5.64 -14.59
C LYS A 441 10.89 5.63 -13.27
N ASP A 442 10.28 5.11 -12.22
CA ASP A 442 10.85 5.09 -10.87
C ASP A 442 12.11 4.23 -10.81
N HIS A 443 12.11 3.09 -11.52
CA HIS A 443 13.29 2.25 -11.62
C HIS A 443 14.43 2.95 -12.39
N PHE A 444 14.14 3.62 -13.51
CA PHE A 444 15.13 4.39 -14.25
C PHE A 444 15.73 5.51 -13.39
N GLU A 445 14.89 6.29 -12.71
CA GLU A 445 15.32 7.36 -11.82
C GLU A 445 16.24 6.83 -10.70
N PHE A 446 15.84 5.75 -10.04
CA PHE A 446 16.61 5.12 -8.97
C PHE A 446 17.94 4.55 -9.45
N THR A 447 17.95 3.84 -10.58
CA THR A 447 19.17 3.28 -11.17
C THR A 447 20.15 4.39 -11.56
N GLN A 448 19.66 5.53 -12.07
CA GLN A 448 20.49 6.69 -12.38
C GLN A 448 21.15 7.29 -11.13
N VAL A 449 20.42 7.40 -10.01
CA VAL A 449 20.99 7.85 -8.72
C VAL A 449 22.02 6.83 -8.21
N ARG A 450 21.65 5.55 -8.10
CA ARG A 450 22.50 4.47 -7.59
C ARG A 450 23.81 4.35 -8.38
N ASN A 451 23.73 4.29 -9.71
CA ASN A 451 24.89 4.06 -10.56
C ASN A 451 25.78 5.31 -10.63
N TRP A 452 25.23 6.52 -10.47
CA TRP A 452 26.04 7.73 -10.35
C TRP A 452 26.83 7.74 -9.03
N ILE A 453 26.20 7.41 -7.89
CA ILE A 453 26.90 7.32 -6.59
C ILE A 453 28.01 6.25 -6.67
N LYS A 454 27.74 5.09 -7.31
CA LYS A 454 28.76 4.05 -7.58
C LYS A 454 29.98 4.62 -8.33
N ARG A 455 29.77 5.29 -9.47
CA ARG A 455 30.85 5.88 -10.29
C ARG A 455 31.59 7.01 -9.55
N ALA A 456 30.87 7.89 -8.84
CA ALA A 456 31.46 8.95 -8.02
C ALA A 456 32.38 8.39 -6.92
N LEU A 457 31.93 7.34 -6.21
CA LEU A 457 32.75 6.65 -5.22
C LEU A 457 33.98 5.98 -5.86
N MET A 458 33.87 5.34 -7.02
CA MET A 458 35.03 4.73 -7.71
C MET A 458 36.14 5.76 -8.07
N GLY A 459 35.76 7.02 -8.29
CA GLY A 459 36.71 8.12 -8.43
C GLY A 459 37.62 8.32 -7.22
N VAL A 460 37.10 8.14 -6.00
CA VAL A 460 37.80 8.47 -4.73
C VAL A 460 38.07 7.27 -3.80
N CYS A 461 37.55 6.09 -4.10
CA CYS A 461 37.68 4.86 -3.28
C CYS A 461 38.40 3.72 -4.01
N ASP A 462 39.11 2.88 -3.27
CA ASP A 462 39.81 1.68 -3.76
C ASP A 462 38.84 0.53 -4.06
N VAL A 463 37.77 0.41 -3.26
CA VAL A 463 36.73 -0.62 -3.36
C VAL A 463 35.38 0.06 -3.18
N VAL A 464 34.39 -0.33 -3.99
CA VAL A 464 32.99 0.08 -3.86
C VAL A 464 32.12 -1.17 -4.01
N THR A 465 31.24 -1.41 -3.05
CA THR A 465 30.22 -2.46 -3.07
C THR A 465 28.84 -1.81 -3.04
N VAL A 466 27.91 -2.39 -3.81
CA VAL A 466 26.53 -1.93 -3.92
C VAL A 466 25.61 -3.06 -3.46
N GLU A 467 24.59 -2.72 -2.69
CA GLU A 467 23.52 -3.65 -2.34
C GLU A 467 22.76 -4.04 -3.63
N ARG A 468 22.79 -5.34 -3.96
CA ARG A 468 22.27 -5.90 -5.23
C ARG A 468 20.78 -5.58 -5.41
N GLU A 469 19.98 -5.92 -4.41
CA GLU A 469 18.54 -5.69 -4.40
C GLU A 469 18.18 -4.24 -4.02
N LYS A 470 17.24 -3.66 -4.76
CA LYS A 470 16.54 -2.42 -4.35
C LYS A 470 15.40 -2.78 -3.39
N SER A 471 15.28 -2.04 -2.30
CA SER A 471 14.23 -2.22 -1.28
C SER A 471 13.38 -0.95 -1.11
N VAL A 472 12.37 -0.99 -0.23
CA VAL A 472 11.44 0.13 -0.03
C VAL A 472 11.64 0.78 1.34
N LEU A 473 12.13 2.02 1.35
CA LEU A 473 12.24 2.85 2.55
C LEU A 473 10.90 3.55 2.83
N LYS A 474 10.13 3.00 3.76
CA LYS A 474 8.85 3.58 4.21
C LYS A 474 9.10 4.71 5.22
N GLN A 475 8.52 5.90 4.97
CA GLN A 475 8.33 6.98 5.96
C GLN A 475 6.87 6.94 6.48
N SER A 476 6.40 7.93 7.23
CA SER A 476 5.05 7.86 7.82
C SER A 476 3.92 8.21 6.85
N THR A 477 4.22 8.95 5.77
CA THR A 477 3.23 9.40 4.76
C THR A 477 3.64 9.08 3.32
N VAL A 478 4.93 8.83 3.06
CA VAL A 478 5.48 8.41 1.75
C VAL A 478 6.41 7.20 1.88
N GLN A 479 6.80 6.62 0.74
CA GLN A 479 7.79 5.56 0.63
C GLN A 479 8.63 5.74 -0.65
N HIS A 480 9.90 5.31 -0.59
CA HIS A 480 10.93 5.52 -1.61
C HIS A 480 11.65 4.22 -1.97
N LEU A 481 12.26 4.14 -3.15
CA LEU A 481 13.24 3.11 -3.46
C LEU A 481 14.55 3.40 -2.72
N TYR A 482 15.22 2.34 -2.25
CA TYR A 482 16.40 2.40 -1.39
C TYR A 482 17.42 1.32 -1.73
N ALA A 483 18.70 1.68 -1.78
CA ALA A 483 19.82 0.73 -1.68
C ALA A 483 21.04 1.40 -1.01
N ARG A 484 21.82 0.60 -0.27
CA ARG A 484 23.05 1.05 0.37
C ARG A 484 24.27 0.80 -0.52
N LEU A 485 25.23 1.72 -0.47
CA LEU A 485 26.56 1.57 -1.01
C LEU A 485 27.58 1.62 0.14
N ALA A 486 28.62 0.79 0.06
CA ALA A 486 29.77 0.83 0.96
C ALA A 486 31.07 0.91 0.16
N ALA A 487 32.10 1.56 0.70
CA ALA A 487 33.34 1.80 -0.01
C ALA A 487 34.53 1.97 0.92
N THR A 488 35.75 1.86 0.37
CA THR A 488 37.01 2.12 1.08
C THR A 488 37.75 3.28 0.44
N LEU A 489 37.83 4.42 1.11
CA LEU A 489 38.44 5.68 0.65
C LEU A 489 39.93 5.51 0.30
N LYS A 490 40.41 6.05 -0.83
CA LYS A 490 41.83 6.06 -1.24
C LYS A 490 42.71 6.73 -0.17
N PRO A 491 44.00 6.35 -0.01
CA PRO A 491 44.86 6.92 1.03
C PRO A 491 45.09 8.44 0.90
N ALA A 492 45.03 8.97 -0.32
CA ALA A 492 45.18 10.39 -0.62
C ALA A 492 43.85 11.16 -0.67
N ALA A 493 42.70 10.49 -0.50
CA ALA A 493 41.39 11.11 -0.53
C ALA A 493 40.92 11.47 0.89
N ASN A 494 40.32 12.65 1.02
CA ASN A 494 39.84 13.25 2.26
C ASN A 494 38.33 13.62 2.15
N ASP A 495 37.76 14.19 3.21
CA ASP A 495 36.33 14.56 3.21
C ASP A 495 35.98 15.66 2.20
N ALA A 496 36.90 16.58 1.89
CA ALA A 496 36.67 17.56 0.82
C ALA A 496 36.57 16.88 -0.56
N THR A 497 37.44 15.90 -0.85
CA THR A 497 37.35 15.13 -2.11
C THR A 497 36.11 14.25 -2.19
N LEU A 498 35.63 13.69 -1.07
CA LEU A 498 34.37 12.93 -1.01
C LEU A 498 33.16 13.82 -1.26
N LEU A 499 33.08 14.96 -0.58
CA LEU A 499 32.01 15.94 -0.77
C LEU A 499 31.99 16.45 -2.22
N ALA A 500 33.15 16.83 -2.77
CA ALA A 500 33.25 17.29 -4.16
C ALA A 500 32.88 16.23 -5.20
N ALA A 501 33.05 14.93 -4.89
CA ALA A 501 32.65 13.83 -5.77
C ALA A 501 31.16 13.48 -5.65
N LEU A 502 30.59 13.52 -4.44
CA LEU A 502 29.23 13.06 -4.15
C LEU A 502 28.16 14.17 -4.20
N HIS A 503 28.55 15.44 -4.09
CA HIS A 503 27.62 16.57 -4.04
C HIS A 503 27.78 17.51 -5.26
N PRO A 504 26.69 17.92 -5.93
CA PRO A 504 25.30 17.52 -5.69
C PRO A 504 24.90 16.21 -6.36
N THR A 505 23.97 15.46 -5.76
CA THR A 505 23.48 14.18 -6.30
C THR A 505 22.52 14.38 -7.48
N PRO A 506 22.34 13.38 -8.38
CA PRO A 506 21.29 13.42 -9.40
C PRO A 506 19.86 13.42 -8.84
N ALA A 507 19.67 13.13 -7.55
CA ALA A 507 18.39 13.31 -6.85
C ALA A 507 18.07 14.80 -6.59
N THR A 508 19.10 15.66 -6.52
CA THR A 508 18.99 17.07 -6.11
C THR A 508 19.40 18.09 -7.20
N CYS A 509 20.02 17.62 -8.30
CA CYS A 509 20.43 18.47 -9.43
C CYS A 509 19.92 17.97 -10.79
N GLY A 510 20.03 16.67 -11.08
CA GLY A 510 19.82 16.12 -12.42
C GLY A 510 21.10 15.63 -13.09
N ARG A 511 21.04 15.36 -14.40
CA ARG A 511 22.12 14.74 -15.19
C ARG A 511 22.01 15.04 -16.71
N PRO A 512 23.10 15.36 -17.44
CA PRO A 512 24.47 15.58 -16.98
C PRO A 512 24.57 16.73 -15.95
N GLN A 513 25.49 16.59 -15.00
CA GLN A 513 25.50 17.41 -13.80
C GLN A 513 25.81 18.88 -14.12
N GLN A 514 26.75 19.17 -15.03
CA GLN A 514 27.11 20.54 -15.40
C GLN A 514 25.98 21.27 -16.14
N ASP A 515 25.36 20.60 -17.12
CA ASP A 515 24.26 21.18 -17.90
C ASP A 515 23.01 21.40 -17.03
N ALA A 516 22.68 20.42 -16.18
CA ALA A 516 21.58 20.57 -15.23
C ALA A 516 21.85 21.72 -14.25
N PHE A 517 23.08 21.84 -13.72
CA PHE A 517 23.46 22.95 -12.84
C PHE A 517 23.34 24.31 -13.55
N GLN A 518 23.73 24.39 -14.83
CA GLN A 518 23.65 25.63 -15.59
C GLN A 518 22.20 25.99 -15.94
N ALA A 519 21.39 25.04 -16.40
CA ALA A 519 19.96 25.25 -16.62
C ALA A 519 19.24 25.74 -15.36
N LEU A 520 19.62 25.22 -14.18
CA LEU A 520 19.05 25.64 -12.91
C LEU A 520 19.44 27.08 -12.54
N ARG A 521 20.69 27.49 -12.78
CA ARG A 521 21.10 28.90 -12.63
C ARG A 521 20.32 29.85 -13.53
N ASP A 522 19.99 29.41 -14.74
CA ASP A 522 19.34 30.24 -15.76
C ASP A 522 17.81 30.30 -15.58
N THR A 523 17.21 29.31 -14.89
CA THR A 523 15.76 29.18 -14.72
C THR A 523 15.27 29.53 -13.31
N GLU A 524 16.02 29.15 -12.26
CA GLU A 524 15.58 29.28 -10.87
C GLU A 524 15.96 30.62 -10.23
N ARG A 525 15.09 31.14 -9.36
CA ARG A 525 15.42 32.21 -8.41
C ARG A 525 15.39 31.75 -6.93
N PHE A 526 15.16 30.44 -6.67
CA PHE A 526 15.14 29.74 -5.35
C PHE A 526 14.97 28.19 -5.52
N ASP A 527 15.10 27.41 -4.42
CA ASP A 527 15.32 25.93 -4.28
C ASP A 527 14.27 24.86 -4.82
N ARG A 528 14.52 23.51 -4.70
CA ARG A 528 14.26 22.45 -5.75
C ARG A 528 13.26 21.21 -5.66
N VAL A 529 12.70 20.72 -6.81
CA VAL A 529 11.93 19.49 -7.27
C VAL A 529 12.07 19.23 -8.82
N GLY A 530 12.01 17.99 -9.36
CA GLY A 530 12.41 17.72 -10.77
C GLY A 530 11.43 17.26 -11.85
N ILE A 531 12.02 16.99 -13.02
CA ILE A 531 11.46 16.36 -14.22
C ILE A 531 12.44 15.28 -14.71
N VAL A 532 11.92 14.09 -14.97
CA VAL A 532 12.67 12.93 -15.49
C VAL A 532 12.30 12.71 -16.96
N LYS A 533 13.24 12.25 -17.78
CA LYS A 533 12.95 11.84 -19.16
C LYS A 533 11.82 10.78 -19.16
N GLY A 534 10.67 11.12 -19.74
CA GLY A 534 9.50 10.24 -19.85
C GLY A 534 8.33 10.52 -18.89
N SER A 535 8.43 11.49 -17.97
CA SER A 535 7.29 11.90 -17.11
C SER A 535 6.50 13.09 -17.62
N THR A 536 5.30 13.30 -17.08
CA THR A 536 4.48 14.50 -17.36
C THR A 536 4.54 15.53 -16.23
N PRO A 537 4.29 16.83 -16.49
CA PRO A 537 4.21 17.85 -15.42
C PRO A 537 3.21 17.52 -14.31
N GLU A 538 2.10 16.84 -14.64
CA GLU A 538 1.08 16.39 -13.69
C GLU A 538 1.65 15.41 -12.65
N GLU A 539 2.46 14.45 -13.10
CA GLU A 539 3.06 13.43 -12.23
C GLU A 539 4.05 14.05 -11.24
N GLU A 540 4.93 14.93 -11.73
CA GLU A 540 5.92 15.62 -10.91
C GLU A 540 5.28 16.59 -9.92
N TRP A 541 4.22 17.30 -10.33
CA TRP A 541 3.45 18.15 -9.44
C TRP A 541 2.69 17.34 -8.38
N GLY A 542 2.19 16.15 -8.74
CA GLY A 542 1.59 15.20 -7.81
C GLY A 542 2.56 14.72 -6.73
N GLU A 543 3.76 14.29 -7.13
CA GLU A 543 4.83 13.90 -6.20
C GLU A 543 5.23 15.06 -5.25
N LEU A 544 5.31 16.27 -5.80
CA LEU A 544 5.58 17.49 -5.02
C LEU A 544 4.50 17.77 -3.97
N GLU A 545 3.23 17.70 -4.36
CA GLU A 545 2.13 17.87 -3.41
C GLU A 545 2.18 16.82 -2.29
N LEU A 546 2.52 15.56 -2.58
CA LEU A 546 2.69 14.53 -1.56
C LEU A 546 3.77 14.89 -0.53
N LYS A 547 4.89 15.49 -0.97
CA LYS A 547 5.98 15.94 -0.09
C LYS A 547 5.57 17.18 0.74
N VAL A 548 4.89 18.15 0.13
CA VAL A 548 4.49 19.41 0.80
C VAL A 548 3.31 19.23 1.76
N ARG A 549 2.33 18.37 1.44
CA ARG A 549 1.16 18.08 2.30
C ARG A 549 1.56 17.61 3.70
N GLN A 550 2.71 16.92 3.82
CA GLN A 550 3.27 16.50 5.11
C GLN A 550 3.49 17.72 6.01
N PHE A 551 4.26 18.70 5.54
CA PHE A 551 4.60 19.91 6.29
C PHE A 551 3.36 20.76 6.60
N GLN A 552 2.48 20.96 5.60
CA GLN A 552 1.21 21.69 5.78
C GLN A 552 0.30 21.07 6.85
N GLY A 553 0.35 19.75 7.04
CA GLY A 553 -0.41 19.05 8.08
C GLY A 553 -0.10 19.50 9.51
N GLN A 554 1.13 19.97 9.78
CA GLN A 554 1.58 20.44 11.10
C GLN A 554 1.39 21.95 11.31
N LEU A 555 1.11 22.71 10.25
CA LEU A 555 0.89 24.17 10.28
C LEU A 555 -0.61 24.53 10.21
N ARG A 556 -1.48 23.60 10.60
CA ARG A 556 -2.93 23.81 10.63
C ARG A 556 -3.30 24.70 11.82
N PRO A 557 -4.25 25.64 11.65
CA PRO A 557 -4.82 26.33 12.81
C PRO A 557 -5.45 25.30 13.75
N SER A 558 -5.04 25.31 15.02
CA SER A 558 -5.67 24.50 16.06
C SER A 558 -7.15 24.88 16.16
N LEU A 559 -8.05 23.90 16.15
CA LEU A 559 -9.49 24.10 16.32
C LEU A 559 -9.74 24.75 17.68
N GLN A 560 -9.95 26.07 17.73
CA GLN A 560 -10.10 26.81 18.99
C GLN A 560 -11.47 26.51 19.62
N LEU A 561 -11.55 25.46 20.44
CA LEU A 561 -12.82 24.97 21.00
C LEU A 561 -13.51 26.06 21.84
N ALA A 562 -12.73 26.79 22.64
CA ALA A 562 -13.22 27.89 23.48
C ALA A 562 -13.71 29.13 22.69
N ALA A 563 -13.37 29.25 21.40
CA ALA A 563 -13.79 30.37 20.54
C ALA A 563 -15.06 30.06 19.73
N MET A 564 -15.64 28.87 19.86
CA MET A 564 -16.83 28.47 19.12
C MET A 564 -18.02 29.41 19.43
N PRO A 565 -18.77 29.87 18.41
CA PRO A 565 -19.83 30.86 18.59
C PRO A 565 -20.97 30.37 19.47
N ASN A 566 -21.28 29.07 19.43
CA ASN A 566 -22.28 28.45 20.30
C ASN A 566 -22.00 26.95 20.50
N ILE A 567 -22.66 26.37 21.50
CA ILE A 567 -22.46 24.98 21.91
C ILE A 567 -22.93 23.94 20.86
N ASN A 568 -23.89 24.28 20.00
CA ASN A 568 -24.31 23.41 18.90
C ASN A 568 -23.17 23.23 17.89
N LEU A 569 -22.52 24.33 17.47
CA LEU A 569 -21.40 24.27 16.54
C LEU A 569 -20.15 23.65 17.19
N LEU A 570 -19.93 23.86 18.49
CA LEU A 570 -18.87 23.17 19.24
C LEU A 570 -19.02 21.64 19.14
N TRP A 571 -20.18 21.10 19.50
CA TRP A 571 -20.41 19.65 19.49
C TRP A 571 -20.36 19.08 18.07
N ALA A 572 -20.89 19.79 17.09
CA ALA A 572 -20.79 19.40 15.68
C ALA A 572 -19.34 19.43 15.16
N SER A 573 -18.52 20.38 15.61
CA SER A 573 -17.09 20.46 15.25
C SER A 573 -16.29 19.31 15.86
N LEU A 574 -16.60 18.91 17.09
CA LEU A 574 -16.02 17.72 17.72
C LEU A 574 -16.39 16.44 16.95
N LEU A 575 -17.65 16.28 16.52
CA LEU A 575 -18.08 15.17 15.66
C LEU A 575 -17.27 15.12 14.35
N ALA A 576 -17.19 16.25 13.62
CA ALA A 576 -16.55 16.31 12.31
C ALA A 576 -15.02 16.14 12.37
N GLU A 577 -14.35 16.76 13.34
CA GLU A 577 -12.91 16.63 13.56
C GLU A 577 -12.52 15.20 13.97
N GLU A 578 -13.30 14.55 14.84
CA GLU A 578 -12.99 13.19 15.30
C GLU A 578 -13.21 12.15 14.20
N LEU A 579 -14.30 12.26 13.44
CA LEU A 579 -14.52 11.43 12.25
C LEU A 579 -13.35 11.55 11.26
N CYS A 580 -12.83 12.76 11.04
CA CYS A 580 -11.66 12.99 10.18
C CYS A 580 -10.32 12.49 10.79
N ARG A 581 -10.19 12.39 12.11
CA ARG A 581 -9.04 11.74 12.78
C ARG A 581 -9.09 10.22 12.66
N LEU A 582 -10.29 9.65 12.66
CA LEU A 582 -10.57 8.23 12.44
C LEU A 582 -10.59 7.82 10.96
N GLY A 583 -10.27 8.74 10.04
CA GLY A 583 -10.21 8.46 8.59
C GLY A 583 -11.56 8.44 7.87
N CYS A 584 -12.66 8.78 8.54
CA CYS A 584 -14.00 8.95 7.98
C CYS A 584 -14.14 10.40 7.48
N ASN A 585 -13.59 10.68 6.30
CA ASN A 585 -13.47 12.03 5.74
C ASN A 585 -14.49 12.38 4.64
N THR A 586 -15.21 11.39 4.08
CA THR A 586 -16.25 11.60 3.06
C THR A 586 -17.62 11.81 3.71
N PHE A 587 -18.19 13.00 3.54
CA PHE A 587 -19.47 13.44 4.11
C PHE A 587 -20.50 13.67 3.02
N CYS A 588 -21.51 12.80 3.02
CA CYS A 588 -22.65 12.81 2.12
C CYS A 588 -23.77 13.63 2.78
N ILE A 589 -24.07 14.84 2.29
CA ILE A 589 -24.94 15.80 2.99
C ILE A 589 -26.22 16.10 2.23
N ALA A 590 -27.36 15.86 2.87
CA ALA A 590 -28.67 16.31 2.40
C ALA A 590 -29.05 17.67 3.01
N PRO A 591 -29.70 18.57 2.25
CA PRO A 591 -30.03 19.91 2.72
C PRO A 591 -31.13 19.89 3.78
N GLY A 592 -30.95 20.65 4.87
CA GLY A 592 -32.03 20.88 5.82
C GLY A 592 -31.64 21.73 7.02
N SER A 593 -32.65 22.31 7.69
CA SER A 593 -32.42 23.29 8.76
C SER A 593 -31.87 22.65 10.04
N ARG A 594 -32.42 21.51 10.51
CA ARG A 594 -31.99 20.90 11.79
C ARG A 594 -30.55 20.39 11.74
N SER A 595 -30.06 20.00 10.56
CA SER A 595 -28.68 19.58 10.32
C SER A 595 -27.67 20.73 10.15
N SER A 596 -28.10 22.00 10.20
CA SER A 596 -27.21 23.17 10.02
C SER A 596 -25.93 23.14 10.88
N PRO A 597 -25.95 22.74 12.17
CA PRO A 597 -24.72 22.66 12.97
C PRO A 597 -23.72 21.64 12.42
N LEU A 598 -24.18 20.45 12.04
CA LEU A 598 -23.36 19.40 11.42
C LEU A 598 -22.80 19.85 10.07
N THR A 599 -23.65 20.40 9.21
CA THR A 599 -23.27 20.87 7.88
C THR A 599 -22.24 22.00 7.96
N ALA A 600 -22.43 22.97 8.87
CA ALA A 600 -21.47 24.06 9.08
C ALA A 600 -20.13 23.55 9.62
N ALA A 601 -20.14 22.65 10.60
CA ALA A 601 -18.92 22.05 11.15
C ALA A 601 -18.11 21.27 10.10
N VAL A 602 -18.78 20.50 9.24
CA VAL A 602 -18.12 19.78 8.14
C VAL A 602 -17.60 20.75 7.08
N ALA A 603 -18.36 21.79 6.72
CA ALA A 603 -17.88 22.82 5.79
C ALA A 603 -16.66 23.61 6.32
N MET A 604 -16.50 23.70 7.64
CA MET A 604 -15.33 24.30 8.29
C MET A 604 -14.14 23.33 8.45
N GLN A 605 -14.31 22.04 8.13
CA GLN A 605 -13.30 20.99 8.31
C GLN A 605 -12.47 20.80 7.02
N PRO A 606 -11.19 21.22 6.97
CA PRO A 606 -10.38 21.16 5.75
C PRO A 606 -9.98 19.75 5.29
N ARG A 607 -10.27 18.69 6.06
CA ARG A 607 -10.14 17.29 5.63
C ARG A 607 -11.39 16.73 4.93
N SER A 608 -12.53 17.41 5.00
CA SER A 608 -13.79 16.86 4.51
C SER A 608 -13.84 16.81 2.99
N VAL A 609 -14.36 15.71 2.46
CA VAL A 609 -14.84 15.58 1.07
C VAL A 609 -16.35 15.64 1.15
N ILE A 610 -16.97 16.70 0.61
CA ILE A 610 -18.40 16.96 0.75
C ILE A 610 -19.13 16.56 -0.53
N VAL A 611 -20.11 15.67 -0.40
CA VAL A 611 -20.96 15.20 -1.50
C VAL A 611 -22.40 15.62 -1.23
N PRO A 612 -22.87 16.73 -1.83
CA PRO A 612 -24.23 17.21 -1.64
C PRO A 612 -25.22 16.50 -2.56
N CYS A 613 -26.39 16.11 -2.04
CA CYS A 613 -27.51 15.66 -2.88
C CYS A 613 -28.85 16.05 -2.26
N ILE A 614 -29.87 16.27 -3.10
CA ILE A 614 -31.22 16.62 -2.68
C ILE A 614 -32.10 15.41 -2.33
N ASP A 615 -31.71 14.21 -2.76
CA ASP A 615 -32.44 12.95 -2.52
C ASP A 615 -31.64 12.12 -1.51
N GLU A 616 -32.15 11.97 -0.28
CA GLU A 616 -31.43 11.22 0.76
C GLU A 616 -31.27 9.74 0.43
N ARG A 617 -32.21 9.14 -0.33
CA ARG A 617 -32.15 7.72 -0.71
C ARG A 617 -30.97 7.50 -1.67
N SER A 618 -30.90 8.28 -2.74
CA SER A 618 -29.77 8.24 -3.68
C SER A 618 -28.45 8.58 -2.96
N LEU A 619 -28.44 9.57 -2.06
CA LEU A 619 -27.26 9.92 -1.25
C LEU A 619 -26.78 8.77 -0.34
N GLY A 620 -27.69 8.04 0.30
CA GLY A 620 -27.38 6.87 1.12
C GLY A 620 -26.74 5.74 0.30
N PHE A 621 -27.23 5.52 -0.93
CA PHE A 621 -26.64 4.55 -1.85
C PHE A 621 -25.30 4.98 -2.42
N TRP A 622 -25.08 6.28 -2.67
CA TRP A 622 -23.75 6.81 -3.00
C TRP A 622 -22.74 6.54 -1.88
N ALA A 623 -23.14 6.81 -0.63
CA ALA A 623 -22.31 6.55 0.54
C ALA A 623 -21.99 5.06 0.72
N LEU A 624 -22.96 4.18 0.49
CA LEU A 624 -22.77 2.73 0.42
C LEU A 624 -21.73 2.34 -0.64
N GLY A 625 -21.87 2.85 -1.88
CA GLY A 625 -20.95 2.57 -2.98
C GLY A 625 -19.50 2.98 -2.67
N HIS A 626 -19.33 4.20 -2.14
CA HIS A 626 -18.01 4.70 -1.72
C HIS A 626 -17.42 3.85 -0.58
N ALA A 627 -18.24 3.46 0.40
CA ALA A 627 -17.79 2.60 1.49
C ALA A 627 -17.41 1.19 1.01
N LYS A 628 -18.14 0.63 0.03
CA LYS A 628 -17.82 -0.65 -0.60
C LYS A 628 -16.50 -0.61 -1.39
N ALA A 629 -16.19 0.50 -2.05
CA ALA A 629 -14.91 0.68 -2.75
C ALA A 629 -13.71 0.93 -1.83
N THR A 630 -13.91 1.55 -0.66
CA THR A 630 -12.80 2.05 0.19
C THR A 630 -12.59 1.27 1.48
N GLY A 631 -13.49 0.36 1.84
CA GLY A 631 -13.51 -0.33 3.13
C GLY A 631 -13.72 0.58 4.34
N LYS A 632 -14.05 1.87 4.14
CA LYS A 632 -14.17 2.89 5.18
C LYS A 632 -15.59 3.44 5.28
N PRO A 633 -16.07 3.82 6.47
CA PRO A 633 -17.37 4.46 6.61
C PRO A 633 -17.44 5.79 5.85
N ALA A 634 -18.33 5.88 4.87
CA ALA A 634 -18.86 7.15 4.41
C ALA A 634 -19.89 7.68 5.44
N VAL A 635 -19.89 8.99 5.68
CA VAL A 635 -20.75 9.62 6.69
C VAL A 635 -21.94 10.29 6.02
N VAL A 636 -23.16 9.85 6.30
CA VAL A 636 -24.40 10.42 5.75
C VAL A 636 -25.03 11.38 6.77
N ILE A 637 -25.22 12.64 6.38
CA ILE A 637 -25.84 13.69 7.19
C ILE A 637 -27.21 14.04 6.62
N THR A 638 -28.26 13.91 7.43
CA THR A 638 -29.63 14.30 7.07
C THR A 638 -30.27 15.19 8.14
N SER A 639 -31.28 15.97 7.74
CA SER A 639 -32.18 16.65 8.68
C SER A 639 -33.21 15.65 9.23
N SER A 640 -34.00 16.07 10.24
CA SER A 640 -35.02 15.21 10.86
C SER A 640 -36.22 14.94 9.96
N GLY A 641 -37.03 13.96 10.35
CA GLY A 641 -38.24 13.57 9.65
C GLY A 641 -37.99 12.47 8.62
N THR A 642 -38.79 12.47 7.55
CA THR A 642 -38.74 11.44 6.50
C THR A 642 -37.39 11.36 5.77
N ALA A 643 -36.57 12.42 5.82
CA ALA A 643 -35.18 12.41 5.35
C ALA A 643 -34.33 11.29 5.98
N VAL A 644 -34.60 10.92 7.24
CA VAL A 644 -33.95 9.78 7.90
C VAL A 644 -34.51 8.45 7.39
N ALA A 645 -35.83 8.37 7.16
CA ALA A 645 -36.49 7.18 6.63
C ALA A 645 -36.10 6.87 5.17
N ASN A 646 -35.76 7.89 4.36
CA ASN A 646 -35.25 7.70 3.00
C ASN A 646 -33.92 6.93 2.95
N LEU A 647 -33.14 6.92 4.04
CA LEU A 647 -31.89 6.14 4.12
C LEU A 647 -32.12 4.63 4.29
N PHE A 648 -33.31 4.21 4.72
CA PHE A 648 -33.60 2.83 5.15
C PHE A 648 -33.18 1.76 4.10
N PRO A 649 -33.40 1.93 2.78
CA PRO A 649 -32.94 0.94 1.79
C PRO A 649 -31.42 0.75 1.78
N ALA A 650 -30.65 1.84 1.79
CA ALA A 650 -29.18 1.78 1.86
C ALA A 650 -28.67 1.22 3.20
N VAL A 651 -29.41 1.44 4.29
CA VAL A 651 -29.11 0.84 5.60
C VAL A 651 -29.38 -0.66 5.62
N ILE A 652 -30.47 -1.15 5.00
CA ILE A 652 -30.68 -2.59 4.83
C ILE A 652 -29.53 -3.18 4.00
N GLU A 653 -29.20 -2.58 2.87
CA GLU A 653 -28.16 -3.08 1.97
C GLU A 653 -26.78 -3.12 2.66
N ALA A 654 -26.39 -2.05 3.34
CA ALA A 654 -25.16 -2.01 4.15
C ALA A 654 -25.15 -3.11 5.24
N ALA A 655 -26.31 -3.41 5.83
CA ALA A 655 -26.44 -4.43 6.86
C ALA A 655 -26.36 -5.87 6.32
N GLN A 656 -26.77 -6.12 5.07
CA GLN A 656 -26.66 -7.44 4.42
C GLN A 656 -25.29 -7.66 3.78
N SER A 657 -24.79 -6.67 3.02
CA SER A 657 -23.46 -6.70 2.38
C SER A 657 -22.29 -6.62 3.37
N GLY A 658 -22.55 -6.19 4.61
CA GLY A 658 -21.50 -5.91 5.60
C GLY A 658 -20.70 -4.65 5.30
N THR A 659 -21.25 -3.70 4.54
CA THR A 659 -20.57 -2.45 4.18
C THR A 659 -20.60 -1.45 5.35
N PRO A 660 -19.46 -0.87 5.77
CA PRO A 660 -19.43 0.11 6.87
C PRO A 660 -20.09 1.43 6.46
N LEU A 661 -21.10 1.88 7.19
CA LEU A 661 -21.81 3.15 6.91
C LEU A 661 -22.08 3.89 8.22
N LEU A 662 -21.94 5.22 8.25
CA LEU A 662 -22.18 6.00 9.47
C LEU A 662 -23.21 7.10 9.20
N ILE A 663 -24.30 7.11 9.97
CA ILE A 663 -25.44 7.99 9.76
C ILE A 663 -25.50 9.01 10.90
N LEU A 664 -25.47 10.30 10.57
CA LEU A 664 -25.70 11.42 11.48
C LEU A 664 -27.05 12.07 11.15
N SER A 665 -28.14 11.61 11.77
CA SER A 665 -29.45 12.23 11.56
C SER A 665 -29.66 13.34 12.59
N ALA A 666 -29.81 14.58 12.13
CA ALA A 666 -30.13 15.69 13.02
C ALA A 666 -31.57 15.59 13.54
N ASP A 667 -31.81 15.82 14.82
CA ASP A 667 -33.11 15.62 15.46
C ASP A 667 -33.55 16.80 16.33
N ARG A 668 -34.83 16.83 16.69
CA ARG A 668 -35.39 17.74 17.66
C ARG A 668 -35.01 17.30 19.10
N PRO A 669 -34.87 18.25 20.03
CA PRO A 669 -34.61 17.96 21.43
C PRO A 669 -35.83 17.31 22.11
N PRO A 670 -35.67 16.71 23.30
CA PRO A 670 -36.72 15.87 23.90
C PRO A 670 -38.02 16.63 24.18
N GLU A 671 -37.94 17.92 24.50
CA GLU A 671 -39.10 18.80 24.74
C GLU A 671 -40.00 19.05 23.50
N LEU A 672 -39.59 18.62 22.30
CA LEU A 672 -40.38 18.75 21.07
C LEU A 672 -40.84 17.40 20.49
N ARG A 673 -40.33 16.25 20.99
CA ARG A 673 -40.80 14.92 20.58
C ARG A 673 -42.24 14.68 21.05
N ASP A 674 -43.05 14.02 20.22
CA ASP A 674 -44.46 13.68 20.48
C ASP A 674 -45.42 14.86 20.80
N THR A 675 -45.00 16.10 20.52
CA THR A 675 -45.80 17.32 20.77
C THR A 675 -46.63 17.80 19.57
N GLY A 676 -46.47 17.18 18.40
CA GLY A 676 -46.96 17.72 17.12
C GLY A 676 -46.06 18.79 16.49
N ALA A 677 -44.84 19.00 17.01
CA ALA A 677 -43.85 19.90 16.42
C ALA A 677 -43.49 19.52 14.97
N ASN A 678 -43.47 20.52 14.07
CA ASN A 678 -43.31 20.30 12.63
C ASN A 678 -42.03 19.52 12.28
N GLN A 679 -42.16 18.54 11.37
CA GLN A 679 -41.10 17.66 10.86
C GLN A 679 -40.30 16.98 12.00
N THR A 680 -41.03 16.52 13.03
CA THR A 680 -40.53 15.65 14.11
C THR A 680 -41.21 14.30 13.98
N ILE A 681 -40.43 13.22 14.04
CA ILE A 681 -40.91 11.82 14.05
C ILE A 681 -40.16 11.06 15.14
N ASP A 682 -40.57 9.84 15.46
CA ASP A 682 -39.72 8.93 16.24
C ASP A 682 -38.53 8.47 15.38
N GLN A 683 -37.34 8.96 15.72
CA GLN A 683 -36.06 8.56 15.10
C GLN A 683 -35.31 7.52 15.94
N ILE A 684 -35.81 7.16 17.12
CA ILE A 684 -35.11 6.28 18.06
C ILE A 684 -35.12 4.86 17.53
N LYS A 685 -33.93 4.38 17.14
CA LYS A 685 -33.76 3.07 16.51
C LYS A 685 -34.69 2.87 15.31
N ILE A 686 -34.92 3.92 14.52
CA ILE A 686 -35.77 3.86 13.32
C ILE A 686 -35.37 2.71 12.37
N PHE A 687 -34.06 2.42 12.24
CA PHE A 687 -33.52 1.31 11.45
C PHE A 687 -33.54 -0.08 12.15
N GLY A 688 -34.14 -0.18 13.34
CA GLY A 688 -34.28 -1.43 14.08
C GLY A 688 -32.96 -2.17 14.30
N GLY A 689 -32.93 -3.46 13.95
CA GLY A 689 -31.76 -4.33 14.05
C GLY A 689 -30.80 -4.29 12.86
N TYR A 690 -31.06 -3.47 11.82
CA TYR A 690 -30.14 -3.34 10.69
C TYR A 690 -28.88 -2.56 11.08
N ALA A 691 -29.03 -1.52 11.91
CA ALA A 691 -27.91 -0.80 12.50
C ALA A 691 -27.15 -1.67 13.52
N ARG A 692 -25.84 -1.85 13.32
CA ARG A 692 -24.91 -2.53 14.24
C ARG A 692 -24.84 -1.86 15.60
N TRP A 693 -25.00 -0.54 15.62
CA TRP A 693 -25.03 0.27 16.82
C TRP A 693 -25.89 1.52 16.63
N PHE A 694 -26.49 1.99 17.73
CA PHE A 694 -27.33 3.17 17.78
C PHE A 694 -26.99 4.00 19.02
N SER A 695 -26.92 5.33 18.88
CA SER A 695 -26.82 6.27 19.99
C SER A 695 -27.72 7.49 19.75
N ASP A 696 -28.52 7.85 20.76
CA ASP A 696 -29.29 9.11 20.79
C ASP A 696 -28.46 10.16 21.51
N ILE A 697 -27.69 10.94 20.75
CA ILE A 697 -26.80 11.98 21.28
C ILE A 697 -27.69 13.12 21.81
N PRO A 698 -27.60 13.44 23.11
CA PRO A 698 -28.46 14.43 23.73
C PRO A 698 -28.19 15.83 23.18
N ALA A 699 -29.21 16.69 23.21
CA ALA A 699 -29.06 18.06 22.78
C ALA A 699 -27.94 18.78 23.57
N PRO A 700 -26.98 19.46 22.89
CA PRO A 700 -25.81 20.06 23.50
C PRO A 700 -26.12 20.91 24.74
N SER A 701 -25.32 20.73 25.80
CA SER A 701 -25.51 21.39 27.11
C SER A 701 -24.19 21.54 27.86
N ASP A 702 -23.99 22.67 28.53
CA ASP A 702 -22.85 22.94 29.41
C ASP A 702 -22.68 21.89 30.52
N SER A 703 -23.78 21.25 30.91
CA SER A 703 -23.81 20.21 31.95
C SER A 703 -23.26 18.85 31.50
N ILE A 704 -23.01 18.64 30.21
CA ILE A 704 -22.53 17.37 29.66
C ILE A 704 -21.09 17.56 29.16
N PRO A 705 -20.10 16.80 29.68
CA PRO A 705 -18.72 16.90 29.22
C PRO A 705 -18.59 16.61 27.73
N ALA A 706 -17.99 17.53 26.98
CA ALA A 706 -17.90 17.49 25.52
C ALA A 706 -17.11 16.27 25.00
N ARG A 707 -16.18 15.73 25.80
CA ARG A 707 -15.48 14.45 25.57
C ARG A 707 -16.41 13.24 25.33
N THR A 708 -17.66 13.30 25.80
CA THR A 708 -18.67 12.26 25.55
C THR A 708 -18.96 12.11 24.05
N VAL A 709 -18.91 13.22 23.30
CA VAL A 709 -19.08 13.23 21.84
C VAL A 709 -17.97 12.43 21.17
N LEU A 710 -16.71 12.68 21.54
CA LEU A 710 -15.54 12.02 20.97
C LEU A 710 -15.57 10.50 21.19
N THR A 711 -15.73 10.04 22.44
CA THR A 711 -15.82 8.60 22.75
C THR A 711 -17.04 7.93 22.09
N THR A 712 -18.13 8.66 21.86
CA THR A 712 -19.30 8.17 21.11
C THR A 712 -18.95 7.94 19.64
N VAL A 713 -18.20 8.86 19.01
CA VAL A 713 -17.72 8.73 17.63
C VAL A 713 -16.71 7.60 17.49
N ASP A 714 -15.73 7.51 18.38
CA ASP A 714 -14.76 6.40 18.43
C ASP A 714 -15.47 5.03 18.48
N SER A 715 -16.51 4.95 19.31
CA SER A 715 -17.35 3.75 19.43
C SER A 715 -18.16 3.49 18.16
N ALA A 716 -18.70 4.53 17.53
CA ALA A 716 -19.47 4.44 16.30
C ALA A 716 -18.66 3.88 15.13
N VAL A 717 -17.48 4.46 14.87
CA VAL A 717 -16.58 4.02 13.79
C VAL A 717 -16.08 2.59 14.06
N ARG A 718 -15.75 2.27 15.32
CA ARG A 718 -15.40 0.90 15.72
C ARG A 718 -16.54 -0.07 15.47
N MET A 719 -17.78 0.27 15.79
CA MET A 719 -18.93 -0.63 15.57
C MET A 719 -19.32 -0.77 14.09
N ALA A 720 -18.97 0.19 13.23
CA ALA A 720 -19.16 0.09 11.79
C ALA A 720 -18.11 -0.82 11.12
N THR A 721 -16.87 -0.80 11.61
CA THR A 721 -15.70 -1.47 10.99
C THR A 721 -15.24 -2.77 11.70
N ALA A 722 -15.66 -3.01 12.94
CA ALA A 722 -15.44 -4.30 13.61
C ALA A 722 -16.36 -5.39 13.02
N GLY A 723 -15.92 -6.64 13.05
CA GLY A 723 -16.74 -7.77 12.56
C GLY A 723 -17.92 -8.08 13.49
N PRO A 724 -19.16 -8.24 12.98
CA PRO A 724 -19.58 -8.05 11.59
C PRO A 724 -19.80 -6.57 11.24
N MET A 725 -19.13 -6.11 10.17
CA MET A 725 -19.23 -4.73 9.67
C MET A 725 -20.66 -4.38 9.26
N GLY A 726 -20.99 -3.09 9.19
CA GLY A 726 -22.31 -2.63 8.76
C GLY A 726 -22.62 -1.17 9.15
N PRO A 727 -23.90 -0.77 9.04
CA PRO A 727 -24.32 0.60 9.30
C PRO A 727 -24.42 0.91 10.80
N VAL A 728 -24.11 2.14 11.18
CA VAL A 728 -24.23 2.68 12.54
C VAL A 728 -24.99 4.00 12.50
N HIS A 729 -25.86 4.23 13.49
CA HIS A 729 -26.75 5.40 13.53
C HIS A 729 -26.54 6.25 14.78
N LEU A 730 -26.08 7.48 14.59
CA LEU A 730 -26.03 8.52 15.61
C LEU A 730 -27.15 9.53 15.35
N ASN A 731 -28.12 9.56 16.26
CA ASN A 731 -29.20 10.53 16.23
C ASN A 731 -28.76 11.77 17.01
N CYS A 732 -28.60 12.92 16.35
CA CYS A 732 -27.97 14.11 16.90
C CYS A 732 -28.99 15.21 17.18
N GLN A 733 -29.41 15.37 18.43
CA GLN A 733 -30.42 16.38 18.80
C GLN A 733 -29.82 17.80 18.78
N PHE A 734 -30.56 18.80 18.28
CA PHE A 734 -30.14 20.21 18.32
C PHE A 734 -31.27 21.16 18.73
N ARG A 735 -31.03 21.96 19.78
CA ARG A 735 -31.89 23.11 20.17
C ARG A 735 -31.64 24.29 19.25
N GLU A 736 -32.62 25.18 19.12
CA GLU A 736 -32.40 26.48 18.49
C GLU A 736 -31.66 27.44 19.43
N PRO A 737 -30.81 28.36 18.92
CA PRO A 737 -30.56 28.65 17.49
C PRO A 737 -29.63 27.63 16.81
N LEU A 738 -29.94 27.30 15.55
CA LEU A 738 -29.21 26.32 14.74
C LEU A 738 -28.11 26.93 13.87
N THR A 739 -28.16 28.25 13.66
CA THR A 739 -27.15 29.02 12.92
C THR A 739 -25.86 29.17 13.73
N PRO A 740 -24.69 29.42 13.09
CA PRO A 740 -23.42 29.72 13.77
C PRO A 740 -23.39 31.14 14.40
N ALA A 741 -24.53 31.64 14.86
CA ALA A 741 -24.66 32.92 15.56
C ALA A 741 -24.10 32.81 16.99
N PRO A 742 -23.38 33.84 17.49
CA PRO A 742 -22.89 33.83 18.87
C PRO A 742 -24.00 33.68 19.91
N SER A 743 -23.84 32.71 20.82
CA SER A 743 -24.71 32.48 21.98
C SER A 743 -23.86 32.06 23.17
N PRO A 744 -24.11 32.57 24.39
CA PRO A 744 -23.35 32.18 25.58
C PRO A 744 -23.38 30.66 25.84
N TRP A 745 -22.23 30.11 26.23
CA TRP A 745 -22.01 28.75 26.71
C TRP A 745 -20.79 28.73 27.64
N GLN A 746 -20.58 27.64 28.40
CA GLN A 746 -19.53 27.57 29.43
C GLN A 746 -18.38 26.63 29.03
N PRO A 747 -17.12 27.12 28.96
CA PRO A 747 -15.94 26.29 28.65
C PRO A 747 -15.67 25.14 29.63
N ALA A 748 -16.36 25.06 30.77
CA ALA A 748 -16.22 23.96 31.73
C ALA A 748 -16.50 22.57 31.11
N CYS A 749 -17.33 22.49 30.07
CA CYS A 749 -17.60 21.24 29.36
C CYS A 749 -16.39 20.69 28.57
N LEU A 750 -15.36 21.52 28.31
CA LEU A 750 -14.13 21.14 27.60
C LEU A 750 -13.09 20.40 28.46
N GLN A 751 -13.29 20.32 29.78
CA GLN A 751 -12.28 19.79 30.71
C GLN A 751 -11.80 18.38 30.30
N GLY A 752 -10.49 18.21 30.13
CA GLY A 752 -9.86 16.97 29.70
C GLY A 752 -9.67 16.82 28.18
N LEU A 753 -10.02 17.83 27.38
CA LEU A 753 -9.77 17.86 25.93
C LEU A 753 -8.43 18.51 25.55
N GLU A 754 -7.68 19.04 26.50
CA GLU A 754 -6.51 19.89 26.23
C GLU A 754 -5.41 19.14 25.44
N ARG A 755 -5.23 17.85 25.72
CA ARG A 755 -4.31 16.97 24.98
C ARG A 755 -4.80 16.64 23.57
N TRP A 756 -6.12 16.54 23.40
CA TRP A 756 -6.74 16.20 22.11
C TRP A 756 -6.75 17.41 21.16
N GLU A 757 -7.09 18.59 21.67
CA GLU A 757 -7.06 19.87 20.95
C GLU A 757 -5.62 20.23 20.51
N ALA A 758 -4.62 19.86 21.33
CA ALA A 758 -3.20 20.03 21.03
C ALA A 758 -2.61 19.01 20.03
N GLY A 759 -3.30 17.91 19.73
CA GLY A 759 -2.79 16.80 18.91
C GLY A 759 -3.65 16.52 17.66
N ASN A 760 -3.24 15.52 16.87
CA ASN A 760 -3.95 15.07 15.66
C ASN A 760 -4.31 13.56 15.72
N HIS A 761 -4.30 12.97 16.91
CA HIS A 761 -4.70 11.58 17.13
C HIS A 761 -6.18 11.49 17.57
N PRO A 762 -6.87 10.37 17.29
CA PRO A 762 -8.17 10.08 17.88
C PRO A 762 -8.15 10.16 19.41
N PHE A 763 -9.27 10.53 20.00
CA PHE A 763 -9.46 10.69 21.44
C PHE A 763 -9.33 9.35 22.16
N THR A 764 -9.99 8.32 21.66
CA THR A 764 -9.86 6.96 22.18
C THR A 764 -8.96 6.13 21.27
N ILE A 765 -7.72 5.89 21.72
CA ILE A 765 -6.87 4.85 21.12
C ILE A 765 -7.49 3.49 21.46
N ASN A 766 -8.38 3.02 20.61
CA ASN A 766 -8.76 1.62 20.58
C ASN A 766 -7.50 0.82 20.25
N ALA A 767 -7.04 0.00 21.19
CA ALA A 767 -6.14 -1.09 20.83
C ALA A 767 -6.89 -1.96 19.83
N GLY A 768 -6.45 -1.96 18.57
CA GLY A 768 -6.90 -2.94 17.59
C GLY A 768 -6.55 -4.36 18.06
N PRO A 769 -7.03 -5.41 17.38
CA PRO A 769 -6.39 -6.72 17.51
C PRO A 769 -4.88 -6.50 17.30
N LEU A 770 -4.04 -6.98 18.22
CA LEU A 770 -2.61 -6.67 18.29
C LEU A 770 -1.87 -7.14 17.02
N THR A 771 -1.79 -6.30 16.00
CA THR A 771 -1.19 -6.60 14.67
C THR A 771 0.33 -6.76 14.67
N SER A 772 0.95 -6.89 15.85
CA SER A 772 2.37 -7.19 16.02
C SER A 772 2.66 -8.18 17.16
N GLN A 773 1.65 -8.88 17.68
CA GLN A 773 1.86 -10.09 18.48
C GLN A 773 1.32 -11.29 17.70
N PRO A 774 2.01 -12.44 17.68
CA PRO A 774 1.39 -13.67 17.21
C PRO A 774 0.11 -13.90 18.03
N LEU A 775 -0.96 -14.33 17.37
CA LEU A 775 -2.25 -14.62 18.00
C LEU A 775 -2.02 -15.33 19.34
N GLN A 776 -2.44 -14.70 20.44
CA GLN A 776 -2.57 -15.46 21.69
C GLN A 776 -3.51 -16.63 21.40
N PRO A 777 -3.22 -17.85 21.90
CA PRO A 777 -4.03 -19.01 21.59
C PRO A 777 -5.50 -18.69 21.85
N LEU A 778 -6.31 -18.81 20.79
CA LEU A 778 -7.76 -18.63 20.89
C LEU A 778 -8.30 -19.56 21.99
N GLU A 779 -9.36 -19.11 22.66
CA GLU A 779 -10.15 -19.88 23.64
C GLU A 779 -10.18 -21.39 23.27
N PRO A 780 -9.89 -22.34 24.19
CA PRO A 780 -9.59 -23.73 23.84
C PRO A 780 -10.58 -24.48 22.93
N GLY A 781 -11.82 -23.99 22.81
CA GLY A 781 -12.82 -24.52 21.87
C GLY A 781 -12.65 -24.09 20.41
N LEU A 782 -12.07 -22.91 20.12
CA LEU A 782 -11.99 -22.40 18.74
C LEU A 782 -10.97 -23.15 17.89
N ASN A 783 -9.85 -23.58 18.48
CA ASN A 783 -8.85 -24.40 17.80
C ASN A 783 -9.43 -25.75 17.37
N ALA A 784 -10.29 -26.38 18.18
CA ALA A 784 -10.93 -27.65 17.83
C ALA A 784 -11.83 -27.56 16.58
N HIS A 785 -12.48 -26.42 16.34
CA HIS A 785 -13.25 -26.20 15.12
C HIS A 785 -12.35 -26.04 13.90
N TRP A 786 -11.24 -25.30 14.01
CA TRP A 786 -10.26 -25.15 12.93
C TRP A 786 -9.51 -26.45 12.63
N ASP A 787 -9.08 -27.20 13.65
CA ASP A 787 -8.45 -28.51 13.49
C ASP A 787 -9.40 -29.52 12.83
N SER A 788 -10.69 -29.50 13.18
CA SER A 788 -11.71 -30.34 12.54
C SER A 788 -11.97 -29.94 11.08
N ALA A 789 -12.01 -28.64 10.78
CA ALA A 789 -12.12 -28.13 9.41
C ALA A 789 -10.88 -28.52 8.57
N LEU A 790 -9.68 -28.31 9.09
CA LEU A 790 -8.42 -28.71 8.45
C LEU A 790 -8.32 -30.23 8.27
N HIS A 791 -8.79 -31.03 9.23
CA HIS A 791 -8.88 -32.49 9.07
C HIS A 791 -9.84 -32.87 7.94
N THR A 792 -10.99 -32.20 7.85
CA THR A 792 -11.98 -32.42 6.78
C THR A 792 -11.41 -32.07 5.41
N LEU A 793 -10.75 -30.92 5.28
CA LEU A 793 -10.06 -30.51 4.05
C LEU A 793 -8.95 -31.50 3.66
N LYS A 794 -8.13 -31.96 4.62
CA LYS A 794 -7.05 -32.94 4.38
C LYS A 794 -7.55 -34.34 4.03
N ALA A 795 -8.73 -34.74 4.52
CA ALA A 795 -9.30 -36.07 4.29
C ALA A 795 -10.11 -36.19 2.99
N ALA A 796 -10.55 -35.06 2.42
CA ALA A 796 -11.39 -35.05 1.22
C ALA A 796 -10.60 -35.47 -0.02
N LYS A 797 -11.14 -36.45 -0.76
CA LYS A 797 -10.51 -36.98 -1.99
C LYS A 797 -10.91 -36.21 -3.25
N ARG A 798 -12.02 -35.47 -3.18
CA ARG A 798 -12.61 -34.67 -4.25
C ARG A 798 -13.20 -33.45 -3.57
N GLY A 799 -12.50 -32.32 -3.62
CA GLY A 799 -13.01 -31.09 -3.03
C GLY A 799 -13.44 -30.10 -4.11
N LEU A 800 -14.24 -29.12 -3.71
CA LEU A 800 -14.64 -28.00 -4.54
C LEU A 800 -14.53 -26.71 -3.71
N VAL A 801 -13.78 -25.74 -4.21
CA VAL A 801 -13.82 -24.37 -3.68
C VAL A 801 -14.92 -23.62 -4.43
N VAL A 802 -15.77 -22.88 -3.71
CA VAL A 802 -16.84 -22.08 -4.31
C VAL A 802 -16.73 -20.66 -3.76
N VAL A 803 -16.65 -19.68 -4.66
CA VAL A 803 -16.40 -18.27 -4.29
C VAL A 803 -17.61 -17.42 -4.65
N GLY A 804 -18.26 -16.84 -3.63
CA GLY A 804 -19.34 -15.88 -3.78
C GLY A 804 -18.83 -14.44 -3.91
N GLU A 805 -19.63 -13.48 -3.47
CA GLU A 805 -19.23 -12.09 -3.27
C GLU A 805 -18.01 -11.96 -2.32
N LEU A 806 -17.00 -11.23 -2.78
CA LEU A 806 -15.78 -10.87 -2.05
C LEU A 806 -15.72 -9.36 -1.80
N GLN A 807 -14.96 -8.94 -0.79
CA GLN A 807 -14.84 -7.53 -0.42
C GLN A 807 -13.81 -6.77 -1.26
N ASP A 808 -12.69 -7.43 -1.59
CA ASP A 808 -11.54 -6.81 -2.24
C ASP A 808 -10.75 -7.80 -3.13
N GLY A 809 -9.68 -7.29 -3.75
CA GLY A 809 -8.79 -8.08 -4.62
C GLY A 809 -7.92 -9.09 -3.85
N ALA A 810 -7.48 -8.79 -2.62
CA ALA A 810 -6.72 -9.73 -1.80
C ALA A 810 -7.54 -10.95 -1.41
N GLU A 811 -8.84 -10.82 -1.11
CA GLU A 811 -9.70 -11.98 -0.89
C GLU A 811 -9.74 -12.87 -2.14
N GLY A 812 -9.77 -12.30 -3.35
CA GLY A 812 -9.71 -13.03 -4.62
C GLY A 812 -8.39 -13.77 -4.81
N VAL A 813 -7.25 -13.10 -4.57
CA VAL A 813 -5.92 -13.70 -4.62
C VAL A 813 -5.77 -14.81 -3.57
N ALA A 814 -6.27 -14.59 -2.35
CA ALA A 814 -6.27 -15.60 -1.29
C ALA A 814 -7.14 -16.81 -1.64
N ALA A 815 -8.32 -16.62 -2.25
CA ALA A 815 -9.16 -17.72 -2.72
C ALA A 815 -8.45 -18.60 -3.77
N LEU A 816 -7.77 -17.97 -4.74
CA LEU A 816 -6.96 -18.67 -5.74
C LEU A 816 -5.77 -19.42 -5.10
N GLN A 817 -5.08 -18.81 -4.13
CA GLN A 817 -3.99 -19.46 -3.40
C GLN A 817 -4.48 -20.65 -2.56
N ILE A 818 -5.62 -20.54 -1.89
CA ILE A 818 -6.25 -21.64 -1.14
C ILE A 818 -6.59 -22.80 -2.08
N ALA A 819 -7.22 -22.53 -3.23
CA ALA A 819 -7.51 -23.55 -4.22
C ALA A 819 -6.23 -24.25 -4.75
N ARG A 820 -5.18 -23.47 -5.05
CA ARG A 820 -3.86 -23.99 -5.47
C ARG A 820 -3.18 -24.86 -4.39
N CYS A 821 -3.27 -24.50 -3.12
CA CYS A 821 -2.73 -25.28 -1.99
C CYS A 821 -3.49 -26.59 -1.77
N LEU A 822 -4.82 -26.57 -1.92
CA LEU A 822 -5.66 -27.77 -1.84
C LEU A 822 -5.57 -28.65 -3.11
N GLY A 823 -5.22 -28.04 -4.25
CA GLY A 823 -5.26 -28.66 -5.58
C GLY A 823 -6.68 -28.83 -6.12
N TRP A 824 -7.67 -28.11 -5.57
CA TRP A 824 -9.09 -28.29 -5.89
C TRP A 824 -9.54 -27.34 -7.02
N PRO A 825 -10.55 -27.71 -7.82
CA PRO A 825 -11.22 -26.77 -8.70
C PRO A 825 -11.88 -25.64 -7.90
N ILE A 826 -11.91 -24.45 -8.48
CA ILE A 826 -12.48 -23.23 -7.87
C ILE A 826 -13.58 -22.68 -8.76
N ALA A 827 -14.83 -22.81 -8.34
CA ALA A 827 -15.98 -22.26 -9.04
C ALA A 827 -16.29 -20.85 -8.53
N VAL A 828 -16.43 -19.91 -9.45
CA VAL A 828 -16.50 -18.47 -9.14
C VAL A 828 -17.84 -17.87 -9.55
N ASP A 829 -18.52 -17.19 -8.63
CA ASP A 829 -19.65 -16.30 -8.92
C ASP A 829 -19.16 -15.03 -9.61
N VAL A 830 -19.99 -14.33 -10.39
CA VAL A 830 -19.58 -13.03 -10.96
C VAL A 830 -19.22 -12.01 -9.87
N LEU A 831 -19.88 -12.06 -8.70
CA LEU A 831 -19.64 -11.13 -7.60
C LEU A 831 -18.29 -11.36 -6.88
N SER A 832 -17.59 -12.46 -7.18
CA SER A 832 -16.22 -12.68 -6.70
C SER A 832 -15.19 -11.77 -7.39
N GLY A 833 -15.57 -11.09 -8.49
CA GLY A 833 -14.65 -10.37 -9.37
C GLY A 833 -13.73 -11.27 -10.21
N LEU A 834 -13.53 -12.54 -9.83
CA LEU A 834 -12.60 -13.46 -10.50
C LEU A 834 -12.99 -13.77 -11.94
N ARG A 835 -14.27 -13.74 -12.32
CA ARG A 835 -14.67 -13.88 -13.74
C ARG A 835 -14.16 -12.75 -14.63
N VAL A 836 -13.94 -11.56 -14.07
CA VAL A 836 -13.56 -10.34 -14.79
C VAL A 836 -12.14 -9.95 -14.39
N GLY A 837 -11.18 -10.81 -14.74
CA GLY A 837 -9.76 -10.57 -14.49
C GLY A 837 -8.91 -11.78 -14.11
N ALA A 838 -9.48 -12.97 -13.83
CA ALA A 838 -8.68 -14.16 -13.50
C ALA A 838 -7.63 -14.48 -14.57
N SER A 839 -7.92 -14.27 -15.86
CA SER A 839 -7.01 -14.54 -16.98
C SER A 839 -5.71 -13.71 -16.99
N SER A 840 -5.51 -12.79 -16.05
CA SER A 840 -4.37 -11.85 -16.04
C SER A 840 -3.64 -11.74 -14.69
N GLY A 841 -4.04 -12.51 -13.68
CA GLY A 841 -3.42 -12.50 -12.34
C GLY A 841 -2.30 -13.53 -12.18
N PRO A 842 -1.19 -13.21 -11.46
CA PRO A 842 -0.15 -14.19 -11.17
C PRO A 842 -0.69 -15.34 -10.31
N GLY A 843 -0.76 -16.54 -10.89
CA GLY A 843 -1.23 -17.76 -10.25
C GLY A 843 -2.51 -18.37 -10.84
N ALA A 844 -3.20 -17.68 -11.75
CA ALA A 844 -4.42 -18.20 -12.37
C ALA A 844 -4.21 -19.46 -13.23
N ASN A 845 -3.06 -19.58 -13.90
CA ASN A 845 -2.71 -20.76 -14.70
C ASN A 845 -2.39 -22.02 -13.87
N GLU A 846 -2.42 -21.96 -12.53
CA GLU A 846 -2.15 -23.11 -11.64
C GLU A 846 -3.36 -23.62 -10.86
N ALA A 847 -4.53 -22.99 -10.97
CA ALA A 847 -5.77 -23.44 -10.36
C ALA A 847 -6.86 -23.60 -11.43
N VAL A 848 -7.64 -24.68 -11.36
CA VAL A 848 -8.74 -24.90 -12.33
C VAL A 848 -9.92 -24.03 -11.95
N VAL A 849 -9.97 -22.82 -12.51
CA VAL A 849 -11.07 -21.87 -12.36
C VAL A 849 -12.24 -22.28 -13.25
N LEU A 850 -13.39 -22.54 -12.64
CA LEU A 850 -14.63 -22.89 -13.32
C LEU A 850 -15.52 -21.65 -13.41
N THR A 851 -15.69 -21.14 -14.63
CA THR A 851 -16.48 -19.93 -14.91
C THR A 851 -17.93 -20.24 -15.25
N SER A 852 -18.18 -21.47 -15.71
CA SER A 852 -19.44 -21.94 -16.29
C SER A 852 -20.13 -23.00 -15.43
N LEU A 853 -19.79 -23.14 -14.14
CA LEU A 853 -20.40 -24.15 -13.25
C LEU A 853 -21.95 -24.07 -13.25
N ASP A 854 -22.54 -22.88 -13.26
CA ASP A 854 -24.00 -22.72 -13.41
C ASP A 854 -24.52 -23.48 -14.65
N HIS A 855 -23.86 -23.29 -15.79
CA HIS A 855 -24.21 -23.91 -17.07
C HIS A 855 -23.93 -25.42 -17.10
N ILE A 856 -22.82 -25.89 -16.54
CA ILE A 856 -22.53 -27.33 -16.38
C ILE A 856 -23.67 -28.02 -15.61
N LEU A 857 -24.19 -27.37 -14.57
CA LEU A 857 -25.26 -27.90 -13.72
C LEU A 857 -26.66 -27.91 -14.36
N LEU A 858 -26.85 -27.38 -15.58
CA LEU A 858 -28.11 -27.51 -16.34
C LEU A 858 -28.46 -28.98 -16.58
N GLU A 859 -27.46 -29.79 -16.93
CA GLU A 859 -27.63 -31.22 -17.16
C GLU A 859 -27.61 -31.96 -15.82
N LYS A 860 -28.77 -32.09 -15.18
CA LYS A 860 -28.86 -32.76 -13.87
C LYS A 860 -28.51 -34.25 -13.93
N GLN A 861 -28.91 -34.93 -15.00
CA GLN A 861 -28.85 -36.40 -15.07
C GLN A 861 -27.43 -36.85 -15.45
N GLY A 862 -26.73 -37.46 -14.50
CA GLY A 862 -25.38 -37.97 -14.68
C GLY A 862 -24.29 -36.98 -14.31
N VAL A 863 -24.36 -35.70 -14.72
CA VAL A 863 -23.28 -34.74 -14.41
C VAL A 863 -23.17 -34.51 -12.91
N TRP A 864 -24.29 -34.24 -12.23
CA TRP A 864 -24.32 -33.96 -10.80
C TRP A 864 -23.69 -35.13 -10.01
N GLU A 865 -24.01 -36.37 -10.35
CA GLU A 865 -23.42 -37.55 -9.72
C GLU A 865 -21.94 -37.76 -10.07
N HIS A 866 -21.44 -37.30 -11.22
CA HIS A 866 -20.02 -37.44 -11.55
C HIS A 866 -19.14 -36.36 -10.91
N ILE A 867 -19.64 -35.13 -10.77
CA ILE A 867 -18.90 -33.99 -10.19
C ILE A 867 -19.17 -33.73 -8.69
N GLN A 868 -20.12 -34.44 -8.06
CA GLN A 868 -20.44 -34.29 -6.62
C GLN A 868 -19.16 -34.38 -5.75
N PRO A 869 -18.78 -33.33 -5.00
CA PRO A 869 -17.59 -33.33 -4.15
C PRO A 869 -17.80 -34.14 -2.87
N ASP A 870 -16.70 -34.52 -2.22
CA ASP A 870 -16.67 -35.07 -0.85
C ASP A 870 -16.60 -33.95 0.21
N ALA A 871 -16.04 -32.79 -0.15
CA ALA A 871 -16.03 -31.58 0.68
C ALA A 871 -16.17 -30.30 -0.16
N VAL A 872 -16.86 -29.31 0.40
CA VAL A 872 -17.07 -27.99 -0.19
C VAL A 872 -16.44 -26.95 0.73
N LEU A 873 -15.56 -26.11 0.19
CA LEU A 873 -15.06 -24.92 0.87
C LEU A 873 -15.69 -23.68 0.22
N GLN A 874 -16.69 -23.11 0.90
CA GLN A 874 -17.28 -21.85 0.49
C GLN A 874 -16.48 -20.67 1.06
N LEU A 875 -16.09 -19.77 0.16
CA LEU A 875 -15.39 -18.52 0.42
C LEU A 875 -16.29 -17.36 -0.04
N GLY A 876 -16.39 -16.29 0.73
CA GLY A 876 -17.30 -15.18 0.42
C GLY A 876 -18.78 -15.46 0.72
N GLY A 877 -19.57 -14.38 0.74
CA GLY A 877 -21.02 -14.40 0.96
C GLY A 877 -21.80 -14.45 -0.36
N HIS A 878 -23.14 -14.57 -0.32
CA HIS A 878 -24.07 -14.44 -1.46
C HIS A 878 -23.67 -15.07 -2.81
N PHE A 879 -24.40 -16.12 -3.21
CA PHE A 879 -24.38 -16.60 -4.60
C PHE A 879 -25.50 -15.97 -5.41
N THR A 880 -25.15 -15.53 -6.60
CA THR A 880 -26.03 -15.08 -7.65
C THR A 880 -26.80 -16.29 -8.20
N SER A 881 -26.11 -17.36 -8.63
CA SER A 881 -26.74 -18.58 -9.15
C SER A 881 -27.54 -19.38 -8.11
N LYS A 882 -28.84 -19.55 -8.38
CA LYS A 882 -29.71 -20.51 -7.68
C LYS A 882 -29.36 -21.98 -7.98
N ARG A 883 -28.72 -22.27 -9.12
CA ARG A 883 -28.42 -23.64 -9.55
C ARG A 883 -27.20 -24.19 -8.83
N ILE A 884 -26.18 -23.36 -8.62
CA ILE A 884 -25.03 -23.66 -7.75
C ILE A 884 -25.52 -23.95 -6.34
N LEU A 885 -26.33 -23.06 -5.73
CA LEU A 885 -26.94 -23.29 -4.42
C LEU A 885 -27.70 -24.63 -4.35
N SER A 886 -28.56 -24.91 -5.33
CA SER A 886 -29.32 -26.18 -5.40
C SER A 886 -28.41 -27.42 -5.48
N PHE A 887 -27.26 -27.31 -6.15
CA PHE A 887 -26.27 -28.39 -6.25
C PHE A 887 -25.47 -28.57 -4.96
N LEU A 888 -25.14 -27.48 -4.24
CA LEU A 888 -24.47 -27.57 -2.94
C LEU A 888 -25.39 -28.21 -1.89
N GLU A 889 -26.65 -27.77 -1.82
CA GLU A 889 -27.68 -28.38 -0.96
C GLU A 889 -27.90 -29.87 -1.28
N TRP A 890 -28.01 -30.23 -2.56
CA TRP A 890 -28.14 -31.62 -2.97
C TRP A 890 -26.89 -32.46 -2.67
N SER A 891 -25.70 -31.90 -2.85
CA SER A 891 -24.43 -32.59 -2.61
C SER A 891 -24.20 -32.88 -1.13
N ALA A 892 -24.63 -31.98 -0.24
CA ALA A 892 -24.57 -32.15 1.21
C ALA A 892 -25.47 -33.28 1.75
N LEU A 893 -26.49 -33.71 0.99
CA LEU A 893 -27.36 -34.82 1.36
C LEU A 893 -26.76 -36.18 0.94
N PRO A 894 -26.93 -37.26 1.74
CA PRO A 894 -26.51 -38.60 1.36
C PRO A 894 -27.21 -39.09 0.07
N GLN A 895 -26.43 -39.64 -0.86
CA GLN A 895 -26.91 -40.17 -2.14
C GLN A 895 -26.84 -41.70 -2.16
N PRO A 896 -27.59 -42.41 -3.03
CA PRO A 896 -27.69 -43.88 -3.00
C PRO A 896 -26.37 -44.67 -3.13
N ALA A 897 -25.29 -44.02 -3.57
CA ALA A 897 -23.96 -44.60 -3.71
C ALA A 897 -22.84 -43.82 -2.99
N ARG A 898 -23.14 -42.71 -2.29
CA ARG A 898 -22.12 -41.83 -1.68
C ARG A 898 -22.61 -41.09 -0.42
N PRO A 899 -21.75 -40.84 0.57
CA PRO A 899 -22.06 -39.93 1.67
C PRO A 899 -22.29 -38.50 1.16
N GLY A 900 -22.98 -37.68 1.96
CA GLY A 900 -23.14 -36.25 1.68
C GLY A 900 -21.82 -35.49 1.88
N SER A 901 -21.63 -34.42 1.11
CA SER A 901 -20.43 -33.57 1.16
C SER A 901 -20.31 -32.83 2.50
N ALA A 902 -19.09 -32.74 3.04
CA ALA A 902 -18.82 -31.86 4.17
C ALA A 902 -18.74 -30.40 3.69
N TRP A 903 -19.72 -29.57 4.05
CA TRP A 903 -19.78 -28.16 3.67
C TRP A 903 -19.17 -27.28 4.77
N LEU A 904 -18.06 -26.61 4.43
CA LEU A 904 -17.37 -25.64 5.27
C LEU A 904 -17.59 -24.24 4.70
N PHE A 905 -17.96 -23.29 5.56
CA PHE A 905 -18.05 -21.87 5.24
C PHE A 905 -16.93 -21.11 5.95
N ALA A 906 -16.16 -20.31 5.22
CA ALA A 906 -15.12 -19.47 5.78
C ALA A 906 -15.20 -18.03 5.21
N SER A 907 -15.24 -17.05 6.11
CA SER A 907 -14.86 -15.68 5.77
C SER A 907 -13.37 -15.69 5.51
N ILE A 908 -12.95 -15.29 4.31
CA ILE A 908 -11.57 -14.82 4.14
C ILE A 908 -11.44 -13.53 4.96
N ARG A 909 -10.23 -13.31 5.49
CA ARG A 909 -9.70 -11.98 5.79
C ARG A 909 -8.21 -12.01 5.42
N PRO A 910 -7.65 -10.98 4.75
CA PRO A 910 -6.24 -10.99 4.30
C PRO A 910 -5.20 -11.27 5.40
N TYR A 911 -5.55 -11.05 6.67
CA TYR A 911 -4.70 -11.27 7.85
C TYR A 911 -4.27 -12.73 8.11
N ALA A 912 -4.79 -13.72 7.37
CA ALA A 912 -4.39 -15.12 7.52
C ALA A 912 -3.17 -15.55 6.65
N CYS A 913 -2.68 -14.70 5.74
CA CYS A 913 -1.70 -15.09 4.71
C CYS A 913 -0.46 -14.18 4.64
N SER A 914 0.10 -13.79 5.79
CA SER A 914 1.55 -13.48 5.87
C SER A 914 2.29 -14.72 6.37
N PRO A 915 3.43 -15.14 5.81
CA PRO A 915 4.10 -16.38 6.20
C PRO A 915 4.68 -16.29 7.62
N PRO A 916 4.10 -16.97 8.62
CA PRO A 916 4.68 -17.01 9.96
C PRO A 916 5.70 -18.14 9.96
N GLY A 917 6.93 -17.86 10.39
CA GLY A 917 7.95 -18.90 10.54
C GLY A 917 7.43 -20.05 11.41
N SER A 918 7.47 -21.27 10.86
CA SER A 918 7.13 -22.56 11.52
C SER A 918 5.76 -22.64 12.21
N GLY A 919 4.76 -23.26 11.56
CA GLY A 919 3.60 -23.79 12.31
C GLY A 919 2.34 -24.19 11.54
N GLY A 920 2.07 -23.63 10.36
CA GLY A 920 0.73 -23.76 9.74
C GLY A 920 0.67 -23.68 8.22
N VAL A 921 1.77 -23.92 7.50
CA VAL A 921 1.73 -23.99 6.05
C VAL A 921 0.91 -25.21 5.65
N ILE A 922 -0.16 -25.02 4.85
CA ILE A 922 -0.68 -26.10 4.00
C ILE A 922 0.34 -26.29 2.89
N GLU A 923 1.42 -27.01 3.21
CA GLU A 923 2.33 -27.52 2.20
C GLU A 923 1.54 -28.36 1.20
N ARG A 924 2.00 -28.46 -0.05
CA ARG A 924 1.46 -29.40 -1.06
C ARG A 924 1.67 -30.85 -0.59
N GLN A 925 0.82 -31.30 0.33
CA GLN A 925 0.82 -32.63 0.95
C GLN A 925 -0.54 -33.33 0.76
N GLY A 926 -1.12 -33.17 -0.43
CA GLY A 926 -2.19 -34.03 -0.93
C GLY A 926 -1.60 -35.08 -1.88
N ARG A 927 -1.65 -36.37 -1.50
CA ARG A 927 -1.48 -37.46 -2.48
C ARG A 927 -2.65 -37.37 -3.46
N GLN A 928 -2.44 -36.75 -4.62
CA GLN A 928 -3.45 -36.71 -5.67
C GLN A 928 -3.78 -38.15 -6.10
N SER A 929 -4.94 -38.64 -5.68
CA SER A 929 -5.42 -39.94 -6.14
C SER A 929 -5.82 -39.83 -7.60
N TRP A 930 -5.67 -40.90 -8.39
CA TRP A 930 -6.04 -40.91 -9.81
C TRP A 930 -7.52 -40.51 -10.03
N GLY A 931 -8.40 -40.83 -9.08
CA GLY A 931 -9.80 -40.39 -9.08
C GLY A 931 -10.02 -38.89 -8.84
N HIS A 932 -9.10 -38.19 -8.17
CA HIS A 932 -9.12 -36.73 -8.04
C HIS A 932 -8.80 -36.06 -9.37
N ILE A 933 -7.67 -36.44 -9.98
CA ILE A 933 -7.21 -35.91 -11.28
C ILE A 933 -8.29 -36.12 -12.34
N ARG A 934 -8.90 -37.31 -12.40
CA ARG A 934 -9.97 -37.61 -13.35
C ARG A 934 -11.24 -36.75 -13.17
N VAL A 935 -11.55 -36.31 -11.95
CA VAL A 935 -12.69 -35.38 -11.72
C VAL A 935 -12.31 -33.95 -12.06
N LEU A 936 -11.07 -33.54 -11.77
CA LEU A 936 -10.53 -32.23 -12.14
C LEU A 936 -10.57 -32.00 -13.67
N GLU A 937 -10.04 -32.95 -14.44
CA GLU A 937 -10.05 -32.89 -15.91
C GLU A 937 -11.47 -32.97 -16.49
N LEU A 938 -12.37 -33.76 -15.88
CA LEU A 938 -13.78 -33.76 -16.27
C LEU A 938 -14.40 -32.38 -16.08
N MET A 939 -14.23 -31.74 -14.92
CA MET A 939 -14.82 -30.42 -14.65
C MET A 939 -14.25 -29.35 -15.59
N ARG A 940 -12.95 -29.40 -15.91
CA ARG A 940 -12.31 -28.53 -16.91
C ARG A 940 -12.92 -28.69 -18.29
N ALA A 941 -13.01 -29.92 -18.80
CA ALA A 941 -13.59 -30.21 -20.12
C ALA A 941 -15.08 -29.84 -20.22
N LEU A 942 -15.83 -29.91 -19.12
CA LEU A 942 -17.22 -29.47 -19.06
C LEU A 942 -17.36 -27.94 -19.03
N ASP A 943 -16.42 -27.21 -18.40
CA ASP A 943 -16.40 -25.72 -18.42
C ASP A 943 -16.07 -25.20 -19.82
N GLU A 944 -15.05 -25.77 -20.45
CA GLU A 944 -14.62 -25.46 -21.82
C GLU A 944 -15.74 -25.73 -22.84
N ALA A 945 -16.34 -26.93 -22.81
CA ALA A 945 -17.45 -27.28 -23.70
C ALA A 945 -18.71 -26.42 -23.47
N ALA A 946 -18.95 -25.93 -22.24
CA ALA A 946 -20.01 -24.98 -21.98
C ALA A 946 -19.70 -23.59 -22.57
N GLY A 947 -18.47 -23.09 -22.36
CA GLY A 947 -18.00 -21.81 -22.89
C GLY A 947 -18.00 -21.75 -24.43
N GLU A 948 -17.49 -22.80 -25.09
CA GLU A 948 -17.47 -22.92 -26.56
C GLU A 948 -18.88 -22.94 -27.17
N GLU A 949 -19.81 -23.72 -26.61
CA GLU A 949 -21.20 -23.77 -27.10
C GLU A 949 -21.92 -22.44 -26.85
N ILE A 950 -21.68 -21.76 -25.72
CA ILE A 950 -22.19 -20.39 -25.48
C ILE A 950 -21.67 -19.42 -26.55
N HIS A 951 -20.36 -19.40 -26.76
CA HIS A 951 -19.70 -18.51 -27.72
C HIS A 951 -20.23 -18.74 -29.14
N THR A 952 -20.23 -20.00 -29.59
CA THR A 952 -20.69 -20.42 -30.93
C THR A 952 -22.16 -20.06 -31.16
N ARG A 953 -23.03 -20.28 -30.16
CA ARG A 953 -24.46 -19.98 -30.30
C ARG A 953 -24.74 -18.50 -30.37
N LEU A 954 -24.08 -17.69 -29.54
CA LEU A 954 -24.23 -16.23 -29.60
C LEU A 954 -23.75 -15.65 -30.94
N GLU A 955 -22.71 -16.21 -31.56
CA GLU A 955 -22.25 -15.78 -32.89
C GLU A 955 -23.19 -16.19 -34.03
N SER A 956 -23.95 -17.27 -33.85
CA SER A 956 -25.01 -17.65 -34.80
C SER A 956 -26.27 -16.78 -34.72
N MET A 957 -26.42 -15.94 -33.69
CA MET A 957 -27.58 -15.06 -33.49
C MET A 957 -27.37 -13.70 -34.15
N ALA A 958 -28.05 -13.46 -35.28
CA ALA A 958 -27.92 -12.21 -36.05
C ALA A 958 -28.54 -10.96 -35.38
N ALA A 959 -29.42 -11.12 -34.39
CA ALA A 959 -30.13 -10.02 -33.74
C ALA A 959 -29.56 -9.70 -32.34
N LEU A 960 -29.30 -8.42 -32.10
CA LEU A 960 -28.87 -7.87 -30.81
C LEU A 960 -29.87 -8.24 -29.70
N ASN A 961 -29.35 -8.86 -28.64
CA ASN A 961 -30.10 -9.25 -27.45
C ASN A 961 -29.26 -9.05 -26.18
N GLU A 962 -29.84 -9.31 -25.00
CA GLU A 962 -29.24 -9.04 -23.69
C GLU A 962 -27.92 -9.81 -23.47
N MET A 963 -27.85 -11.07 -23.94
CA MET A 963 -26.65 -11.90 -23.84
C MET A 963 -25.49 -11.36 -24.70
N HIS A 964 -25.78 -10.73 -25.84
CA HIS A 964 -24.75 -10.02 -26.61
C HIS A 964 -24.21 -8.80 -25.87
N VAL A 965 -25.02 -8.10 -25.07
CA VAL A 965 -24.57 -6.96 -24.26
C VAL A 965 -23.59 -7.44 -23.20
N ALA A 966 -23.89 -8.53 -22.51
CA ALA A 966 -22.99 -9.16 -21.55
C ALA A 966 -21.68 -9.64 -22.21
N LYS A 967 -21.75 -10.43 -23.30
CA LYS A 967 -20.56 -10.90 -24.05
C LYS A 967 -19.68 -9.73 -24.49
N THR A 968 -20.29 -8.67 -25.03
CA THR A 968 -19.57 -7.50 -25.56
C THR A 968 -18.94 -6.67 -24.44
N LEU A 969 -19.64 -6.47 -23.31
CA LEU A 969 -19.08 -5.77 -22.16
C LEU A 969 -17.90 -6.53 -21.56
N ALA A 970 -18.06 -7.84 -21.32
CA ALA A 970 -16.99 -8.68 -20.77
C ALA A 970 -15.74 -8.74 -21.67
N ALA A 971 -15.92 -8.69 -23.00
CA ALA A 971 -14.81 -8.72 -23.95
C ALA A 971 -14.13 -7.35 -24.20
N LEU A 972 -14.80 -6.23 -23.89
CA LEU A 972 -14.31 -4.88 -24.23
C LEU A 972 -13.98 -3.99 -23.02
N LEU A 973 -14.36 -4.37 -21.79
CA LEU A 973 -14.10 -3.58 -20.59
C LEU A 973 -12.60 -3.26 -20.47
N PRO A 974 -12.19 -1.98 -20.31
CA PRO A 974 -10.78 -1.62 -20.25
C PRO A 974 -10.08 -2.26 -19.03
N PRO A 975 -8.85 -2.81 -19.19
CA PRO A 975 -8.10 -3.36 -18.07
C PRO A 975 -7.85 -2.32 -16.97
N GLY A 976 -8.30 -2.62 -15.74
CA GLY A 976 -8.11 -1.78 -14.57
C GLY A 976 -9.27 -0.82 -14.25
N ASP A 977 -10.26 -0.68 -15.15
CA ASP A 977 -11.53 0.00 -14.89
C ASP A 977 -12.45 -0.88 -14.03
N GLY A 978 -13.35 -0.25 -13.27
CA GLY A 978 -14.34 -0.96 -12.44
C GLY A 978 -15.59 -1.39 -13.22
N LEU A 979 -16.18 -2.50 -12.81
CA LEU A 979 -17.47 -2.97 -13.29
C LEU A 979 -18.47 -2.97 -12.13
N PHE A 980 -19.62 -2.32 -12.32
CA PHE A 980 -20.74 -2.37 -11.38
C PHE A 980 -21.93 -3.08 -12.05
N LEU A 981 -22.40 -4.18 -11.47
CA LEU A 981 -23.51 -4.94 -12.06
C LEU A 981 -24.83 -4.56 -11.41
N GLY A 982 -25.72 -4.05 -12.25
CA GLY A 982 -27.11 -3.80 -11.92
C GLY A 982 -27.88 -5.10 -11.73
N ASN A 983 -28.75 -5.05 -10.74
CA ASN A 983 -29.62 -6.14 -10.37
C ASN A 983 -30.74 -6.41 -11.42
N SER A 984 -31.44 -7.54 -11.27
CA SER A 984 -32.34 -8.14 -12.27
C SER A 984 -31.59 -8.92 -13.37
N MET A 985 -31.88 -8.72 -14.66
CA MET A 985 -31.21 -9.41 -15.78
C MET A 985 -29.73 -9.04 -16.00
N PRO A 986 -29.22 -7.82 -15.81
CA PRO A 986 -27.81 -7.52 -16.17
C PRO A 986 -26.78 -8.37 -15.41
N VAL A 987 -26.97 -8.58 -14.10
CA VAL A 987 -26.16 -9.54 -13.31
C VAL A 987 -26.47 -11.00 -13.66
N ARG A 988 -27.62 -11.31 -14.31
CA ARG A 988 -27.87 -12.64 -14.91
C ARG A 988 -27.09 -12.85 -16.18
N ASP A 989 -27.13 -11.92 -17.11
CA ASP A 989 -26.50 -12.14 -18.41
C ASP A 989 -24.96 -12.25 -18.25
N MET A 990 -24.43 -11.78 -17.12
CA MET A 990 -23.04 -11.96 -16.66
C MET A 990 -22.82 -13.18 -15.70
N ASP A 991 -23.86 -13.74 -15.06
CA ASP A 991 -23.76 -14.88 -14.10
C ASP A 991 -24.86 -15.96 -14.20
N MET A 992 -26.11 -15.48 -14.22
CA MET A 992 -27.43 -16.11 -14.28
C MET A 992 -28.28 -16.09 -12.98
N GLY A 993 -28.11 -15.07 -12.11
CA GLY A 993 -28.88 -14.87 -10.83
C GLY A 993 -29.32 -13.43 -10.42
N ALA A 994 -29.75 -13.17 -9.16
CA ALA A 994 -30.55 -11.96 -8.76
C ALA A 994 -30.16 -11.19 -7.48
N SER A 995 -30.46 -9.87 -7.45
CA SER A 995 -30.86 -9.07 -6.27
C SER A 995 -31.70 -7.80 -6.65
N GLY A 996 -31.78 -6.72 -5.84
CA GLY A 996 -32.77 -5.61 -5.91
C GLY A 996 -32.39 -4.28 -6.61
N ILE A 997 -33.37 -3.47 -7.04
CA ILE A 997 -33.21 -2.46 -8.12
C ILE A 997 -32.95 -0.99 -7.69
N ASP A 998 -32.95 -0.68 -6.40
CA ASP A 998 -32.88 0.69 -5.90
C ASP A 998 -31.45 1.23 -5.87
N GLY A 999 -31.26 2.53 -6.17
CA GLY A 999 -30.00 3.22 -5.88
C GLY A 999 -28.77 2.78 -6.70
N VAL A 1000 -28.96 2.03 -7.80
CA VAL A 1000 -27.86 1.41 -8.56
C VAL A 1000 -26.93 2.44 -9.21
N ILE A 1001 -27.47 3.52 -9.77
CA ILE A 1001 -26.67 4.59 -10.40
C ILE A 1001 -25.85 5.31 -9.33
N SER A 1002 -26.50 5.65 -8.22
CA SER A 1002 -25.90 6.32 -7.07
C SER A 1002 -24.78 5.47 -6.45
N SER A 1003 -25.02 4.17 -6.26
CA SER A 1003 -24.02 3.21 -5.76
C SER A 1003 -22.83 3.10 -6.69
N ALA A 1004 -23.05 2.99 -8.00
CA ALA A 1004 -21.97 2.93 -8.97
C ALA A 1004 -21.14 4.23 -9.02
N ALA A 1005 -21.78 5.39 -8.88
CA ALA A 1005 -21.12 6.69 -8.79
C ALA A 1005 -20.24 6.81 -7.53
N GLY A 1006 -20.75 6.39 -6.38
CA GLY A 1006 -19.98 6.35 -5.13
C GLY A 1006 -18.83 5.36 -5.20
N PHE A 1007 -19.04 4.20 -5.82
CA PHE A 1007 -18.00 3.19 -6.04
C PHE A 1007 -16.88 3.70 -6.95
N ALA A 1008 -17.21 4.41 -8.04
CA ALA A 1008 -16.24 5.05 -8.92
C ALA A 1008 -15.38 6.10 -8.18
N ALA A 1009 -16.04 6.98 -7.42
CA ALA A 1009 -15.36 7.99 -6.59
C ALA A 1009 -14.45 7.36 -5.53
N GLY A 1010 -14.88 6.27 -4.89
CA GLY A 1010 -14.09 5.55 -3.89
C GLY A 1010 -12.89 4.80 -4.49
N LEU A 1011 -13.01 4.24 -5.70
CA LEU A 1011 -11.89 3.61 -6.42
C LEU A 1011 -10.90 4.63 -7.00
N GLY A 1012 -11.34 5.86 -7.29
CA GLY A 1012 -10.55 6.85 -8.02
C GLY A 1012 -10.30 6.48 -9.49
N ARG A 1013 -11.16 5.63 -10.08
CA ARG A 1013 -11.00 5.06 -11.43
C ARG A 1013 -12.30 5.05 -12.21
N PRO A 1014 -12.27 5.03 -13.56
CA PRO A 1014 -13.48 4.92 -14.36
C PRO A 1014 -14.25 3.63 -14.03
N VAL A 1015 -15.58 3.71 -14.10
CA VAL A 1015 -16.47 2.57 -13.86
C VAL A 1015 -17.50 2.46 -14.98
N THR A 1016 -17.80 1.24 -15.39
CA THR A 1016 -18.98 0.94 -16.23
C THR A 1016 -20.04 0.27 -15.38
N VAL A 1017 -21.28 0.78 -15.41
CA VAL A 1017 -22.44 0.18 -14.74
C VAL A 1017 -23.42 -0.39 -15.76
N ALA A 1018 -23.71 -1.69 -15.68
CA ALA A 1018 -24.70 -2.36 -16.54
C ALA A 1018 -26.05 -2.43 -15.83
N ILE A 1019 -27.09 -1.77 -16.34
CA ILE A 1019 -28.36 -1.55 -15.62
C ILE A 1019 -29.57 -1.72 -16.54
N GLY A 1020 -30.68 -2.27 -16.03
CA GLY A 1020 -31.96 -2.34 -16.77
C GLY A 1020 -32.76 -1.04 -16.70
N ASP A 1021 -33.65 -0.81 -17.68
CA ASP A 1021 -34.52 0.37 -17.78
C ASP A 1021 -35.34 0.69 -16.52
N VAL A 1022 -35.99 -0.31 -15.91
CA VAL A 1022 -36.78 -0.10 -14.69
C VAL A 1022 -35.89 0.32 -13.51
N SER A 1023 -34.69 -0.26 -13.37
CA SER A 1023 -33.73 0.10 -12.32
C SER A 1023 -33.16 1.52 -12.55
N PHE A 1024 -32.88 1.88 -13.80
CA PHE A 1024 -32.48 3.25 -14.19
C PHE A 1024 -33.58 4.26 -13.87
N LEU A 1025 -34.84 3.94 -14.21
CA LEU A 1025 -36.00 4.77 -13.88
C LEU A 1025 -36.26 4.87 -12.37
N HIS A 1026 -35.83 3.88 -11.57
CA HIS A 1026 -36.00 3.92 -10.12
C HIS A 1026 -34.99 4.87 -9.41
N ASP A 1027 -33.82 5.09 -10.00
CA ASP A 1027 -32.74 5.96 -9.46
C ASP A 1027 -32.39 7.13 -10.39
N ILE A 1028 -33.36 7.68 -11.14
CA ILE A 1028 -33.17 8.88 -12.00
C ILE A 1028 -32.56 10.04 -11.21
N ASN A 1029 -32.98 10.22 -9.95
CA ASN A 1029 -32.44 11.27 -9.08
C ASN A 1029 -30.93 11.10 -8.81
N GLY A 1030 -30.40 9.88 -8.89
CA GLY A 1030 -28.98 9.57 -8.85
C GLY A 1030 -28.18 10.22 -9.98
N LEU A 1031 -28.80 10.56 -11.11
CA LEU A 1031 -28.15 11.36 -12.17
C LEU A 1031 -27.73 12.76 -11.68
N ASN A 1032 -28.28 13.28 -10.58
CA ASN A 1032 -27.79 14.52 -9.97
C ASN A 1032 -26.39 14.38 -9.34
N LEU A 1033 -26.00 13.17 -8.93
CA LEU A 1033 -24.67 12.87 -8.41
C LEU A 1033 -23.61 12.76 -9.52
N LEU A 1034 -24.03 12.73 -10.79
CA LEU A 1034 -23.16 12.70 -11.98
C LEU A 1034 -22.95 14.10 -12.59
N ARG A 1035 -23.27 15.16 -11.84
CA ARG A 1035 -23.19 16.57 -12.27
C ARG A 1035 -21.99 17.32 -11.69
N THR A 1036 -21.15 16.64 -10.91
CA THR A 1036 -19.91 17.19 -10.35
C THR A 1036 -18.80 17.26 -11.41
N GLY A 1037 -17.71 17.97 -11.09
CA GLY A 1037 -16.79 18.54 -12.08
C GLY A 1037 -15.83 17.54 -12.75
N GLU A 1038 -15.01 18.08 -13.66
CA GLU A 1038 -14.02 17.34 -14.49
C GLU A 1038 -12.94 16.55 -13.72
N ALA A 1039 -12.96 16.59 -12.38
CA ALA A 1039 -12.03 15.90 -11.50
C ALA A 1039 -12.53 14.52 -11.00
N ASP A 1040 -13.83 14.21 -11.18
CA ASP A 1040 -14.39 12.93 -10.72
C ASP A 1040 -14.16 11.78 -11.72
N PRO A 1041 -13.96 10.53 -11.25
CA PRO A 1041 -13.78 9.39 -12.15
C PRO A 1041 -15.01 9.12 -13.04
N PRO A 1042 -14.86 8.96 -14.37
CA PRO A 1042 -15.98 8.78 -15.29
C PRO A 1042 -16.85 7.54 -14.99
N LEU A 1043 -18.17 7.73 -14.97
CA LEU A 1043 -19.16 6.63 -14.91
C LEU A 1043 -19.86 6.47 -16.26
N THR A 1044 -19.69 5.30 -16.89
CA THR A 1044 -20.42 4.94 -18.11
C THR A 1044 -21.60 4.04 -17.77
N VAL A 1045 -22.82 4.51 -18.01
CA VAL A 1045 -24.05 3.75 -17.75
C VAL A 1045 -24.45 2.98 -19.01
N LEU A 1046 -24.23 1.66 -19.01
CA LEU A 1046 -24.72 0.76 -20.05
C LEU A 1046 -26.15 0.33 -19.70
N LEU A 1047 -27.11 0.97 -20.37
CA LEU A 1047 -28.54 0.91 -20.08
C LEU A 1047 -29.24 -0.07 -21.02
N ILE A 1048 -29.60 -1.25 -20.50
CA ILE A 1048 -30.33 -2.30 -21.23
C ILE A 1048 -31.82 -1.97 -21.20
N ASN A 1049 -32.36 -1.54 -22.33
CA ASN A 1049 -33.76 -1.15 -22.50
C ASN A 1049 -34.53 -2.20 -23.30
N ASN A 1050 -35.24 -3.06 -22.57
CA ASN A 1050 -36.14 -4.10 -23.09
C ASN A 1050 -37.63 -3.77 -22.86
N GLY A 1051 -37.94 -2.56 -22.39
CA GLY A 1051 -39.30 -2.11 -22.14
C GLY A 1051 -39.96 -2.76 -20.92
N GLY A 1052 -39.24 -2.92 -19.80
CA GLY A 1052 -39.80 -3.27 -18.50
C GLY A 1052 -39.08 -4.37 -17.73
N GLY A 1053 -39.73 -4.91 -16.69
CA GLY A 1053 -39.21 -6.02 -15.88
C GLY A 1053 -39.15 -7.36 -16.62
N SER A 1054 -38.26 -7.50 -17.62
CA SER A 1054 -38.15 -8.70 -18.47
C SER A 1054 -37.93 -9.99 -17.69
N ILE A 1055 -37.22 -9.92 -16.56
CA ILE A 1055 -36.99 -11.02 -15.59
C ILE A 1055 -38.25 -11.82 -15.25
N PHE A 1056 -39.41 -11.18 -15.11
CA PHE A 1056 -40.64 -11.87 -14.74
C PHE A 1056 -41.10 -12.85 -15.84
N SER A 1057 -40.69 -12.63 -17.09
CA SER A 1057 -40.99 -13.49 -18.24
C SER A 1057 -40.28 -14.86 -18.13
N PHE A 1058 -39.22 -14.95 -17.32
CA PHE A 1058 -38.53 -16.21 -17.00
C PHE A 1058 -39.19 -16.99 -15.85
N LEU A 1059 -40.21 -16.43 -15.19
CA LEU A 1059 -40.92 -17.09 -14.09
C LEU A 1059 -42.18 -17.81 -14.61
N PRO A 1060 -42.57 -18.97 -14.03
CA PRO A 1060 -43.76 -19.73 -14.47
C PRO A 1060 -45.09 -18.97 -14.45
N ILE A 1061 -45.15 -17.83 -13.73
CA ILE A 1061 -46.33 -16.96 -13.69
C ILE A 1061 -46.63 -16.30 -15.05
N ALA A 1062 -45.62 -16.11 -15.91
CA ALA A 1062 -45.79 -15.54 -17.25
C ALA A 1062 -46.68 -16.41 -18.15
N ASP A 1063 -46.48 -17.73 -18.10
CA ASP A 1063 -47.28 -18.72 -18.85
C ASP A 1063 -48.66 -18.97 -18.20
N SER A 1064 -48.88 -18.46 -16.98
CA SER A 1064 -50.07 -18.74 -16.15
C SER A 1064 -51.15 -17.64 -16.19
N LEU A 1065 -50.89 -16.52 -16.85
CA LEU A 1065 -51.76 -15.33 -16.85
C LEU A 1065 -52.02 -14.77 -18.26
N PRO A 1066 -53.14 -14.08 -18.50
CA PRO A 1066 -53.35 -13.33 -19.73
C PRO A 1066 -52.24 -12.28 -19.96
N PRO A 1067 -51.70 -12.14 -21.19
CA PRO A 1067 -50.58 -11.24 -21.47
C PRO A 1067 -50.79 -9.80 -21.00
N ASP A 1068 -51.99 -9.23 -21.14
CA ASP A 1068 -52.31 -7.86 -20.71
C ASP A 1068 -52.18 -7.69 -19.19
N THR A 1069 -52.68 -8.66 -18.41
CA THR A 1069 -52.59 -8.68 -16.95
C THR A 1069 -51.14 -8.84 -16.50
N PHE A 1070 -50.40 -9.75 -17.15
CA PHE A 1070 -49.00 -9.99 -16.86
C PHE A 1070 -48.13 -8.75 -17.16
N ASN A 1071 -48.27 -8.16 -18.35
CA ASN A 1071 -47.55 -6.96 -18.75
C ASN A 1071 -47.87 -5.78 -17.82
N ARG A 1072 -49.13 -5.59 -17.44
CA ARG A 1072 -49.56 -4.47 -16.58
C ARG A 1072 -49.02 -4.55 -15.14
N LEU A 1073 -48.90 -5.75 -14.58
CA LEU A 1073 -48.63 -5.93 -13.14
C LEU A 1073 -47.24 -6.48 -12.80
N TRP A 1074 -46.58 -7.19 -13.74
CA TRP A 1074 -45.23 -7.71 -13.55
C TRP A 1074 -44.20 -6.92 -14.34
N THR A 1075 -44.30 -6.90 -15.68
CA THR A 1075 -43.24 -6.27 -16.49
C THR A 1075 -43.36 -4.75 -16.55
N THR A 1076 -44.51 -4.16 -16.21
CA THR A 1076 -44.71 -2.72 -15.97
C THR A 1076 -44.00 -1.80 -17.00
N PRO A 1077 -44.24 -1.94 -18.32
CA PRO A 1077 -43.57 -1.15 -19.35
C PRO A 1077 -43.85 0.35 -19.17
N GLN A 1078 -42.80 1.18 -19.19
CA GLN A 1078 -42.90 2.62 -18.87
C GLN A 1078 -42.98 3.55 -20.10
N ASN A 1079 -42.43 3.15 -21.26
CA ASN A 1079 -42.41 3.95 -22.51
C ASN A 1079 -41.99 5.44 -22.32
N VAL A 1080 -40.83 5.66 -21.70
CA VAL A 1080 -40.27 6.99 -21.39
C VAL A 1080 -39.15 7.36 -22.37
N ASP A 1081 -39.04 8.65 -22.74
CA ASP A 1081 -37.88 9.17 -23.47
C ASP A 1081 -36.68 9.39 -22.54
N LEU A 1082 -35.85 8.35 -22.41
CA LEU A 1082 -34.63 8.33 -21.61
C LEU A 1082 -33.58 9.33 -22.11
N SER A 1083 -33.59 9.68 -23.41
CA SER A 1083 -32.65 10.66 -23.97
C SER A 1083 -32.92 12.08 -23.44
N SER A 1084 -34.19 12.44 -23.27
CA SER A 1084 -34.58 13.74 -22.70
C SER A 1084 -34.34 13.81 -21.20
N ILE A 1085 -34.42 12.69 -20.46
CA ILE A 1085 -33.98 12.61 -19.07
C ILE A 1085 -32.48 12.88 -18.96
N CYS A 1086 -31.65 12.16 -19.73
CA CYS A 1086 -30.19 12.37 -19.72
C CYS A 1086 -29.83 13.83 -20.08
N ARG A 1087 -30.51 14.40 -21.09
CA ARG A 1087 -30.37 15.81 -21.50
C ARG A 1087 -30.74 16.78 -20.38
N ALA A 1088 -31.77 16.51 -19.59
CA ALA A 1088 -32.17 17.36 -18.46
C ALA A 1088 -31.12 17.40 -17.34
N HIS A 1089 -30.33 16.34 -17.17
CA HIS A 1089 -29.18 16.30 -16.25
C HIS A 1089 -27.85 16.72 -16.89
N GLY A 1090 -27.83 17.02 -18.20
CA GLY A 1090 -26.62 17.42 -18.94
C GLY A 1090 -25.70 16.26 -19.34
N ILE A 1091 -26.18 15.01 -19.24
CA ILE A 1091 -25.38 13.81 -19.44
C ILE A 1091 -25.44 13.36 -20.91
N PRO A 1092 -24.31 13.12 -21.59
CA PRO A 1092 -24.27 12.53 -22.92
C PRO A 1092 -25.01 11.20 -22.99
N HIS A 1093 -25.85 11.05 -24.03
CA HIS A 1093 -26.64 9.85 -24.28
C HIS A 1093 -26.43 9.39 -25.72
N GLN A 1094 -26.18 8.10 -25.90
CA GLN A 1094 -26.11 7.43 -27.20
C GLN A 1094 -27.09 6.25 -27.20
N ASN A 1095 -27.86 6.10 -28.29
CA ASN A 1095 -28.75 4.96 -28.47
C ASN A 1095 -28.13 3.94 -29.44
N VAL A 1096 -28.24 2.66 -29.11
CA VAL A 1096 -27.73 1.52 -29.89
C VAL A 1096 -28.88 0.55 -30.16
N SER A 1097 -29.06 0.17 -31.43
CA SER A 1097 -30.08 -0.81 -31.85
C SER A 1097 -29.55 -1.92 -32.76
N GLN A 1098 -28.26 -1.89 -33.12
CA GLN A 1098 -27.60 -2.93 -33.92
C GLN A 1098 -26.39 -3.46 -33.17
N LEU A 1099 -26.06 -4.75 -33.38
CA LEU A 1099 -24.96 -5.42 -32.68
C LEU A 1099 -23.60 -4.84 -33.03
N GLU A 1100 -23.39 -4.49 -34.31
CA GLU A 1100 -22.14 -3.94 -34.84
C GLU A 1100 -21.76 -2.60 -34.18
N ASP A 1101 -22.76 -1.76 -33.88
CA ASP A 1101 -22.58 -0.44 -33.28
C ASP A 1101 -22.16 -0.49 -31.79
N LEU A 1102 -22.51 -1.57 -31.07
CA LEU A 1102 -22.38 -1.63 -29.60
C LEU A 1102 -20.92 -1.45 -29.13
N GLY A 1103 -19.99 -2.14 -29.77
CA GLY A 1103 -18.57 -2.05 -29.42
C GLY A 1103 -17.97 -0.67 -29.72
N GLN A 1104 -18.45 0.01 -30.77
CA GLN A 1104 -18.03 1.37 -31.07
C GLN A 1104 -18.64 2.39 -30.11
N ALA A 1105 -19.91 2.21 -29.71
CA ALA A 1105 -20.59 3.07 -28.74
C ALA A 1105 -19.90 3.04 -27.37
N LEU A 1106 -19.57 1.85 -26.86
CA LEU A 1106 -18.83 1.69 -25.60
C LEU A 1106 -17.45 2.38 -25.65
N ARG A 1107 -16.65 2.11 -26.68
CA ARG A 1107 -15.34 2.76 -26.87
C ARG A 1107 -15.45 4.28 -27.00
N SER A 1108 -16.48 4.78 -27.68
CA SER A 1108 -16.74 6.22 -27.81
C SER A 1108 -17.11 6.84 -26.46
N ALA A 1109 -17.96 6.18 -25.68
CA ALA A 1109 -18.38 6.63 -24.34
C ALA A 1109 -17.21 6.70 -23.36
N TRP A 1110 -16.38 5.66 -23.27
CA TRP A 1110 -15.15 5.67 -22.46
C TRP A 1110 -14.17 6.75 -22.92
N GLY A 1111 -14.06 6.96 -24.23
CA GLY A 1111 -13.24 8.03 -24.83
C GLY A 1111 -13.66 9.45 -24.47
N LEU A 1112 -14.91 9.69 -24.03
CA LEU A 1112 -15.37 11.02 -23.60
C LEU A 1112 -14.75 11.49 -22.28
N ARG A 1113 -14.15 10.58 -21.47
CA ARG A 1113 -13.55 10.89 -20.15
C ARG A 1113 -14.46 11.70 -19.20
N ARG A 1114 -15.78 11.47 -19.28
CA ARG A 1114 -16.81 12.05 -18.40
C ARG A 1114 -17.99 11.08 -18.27
N HIS A 1115 -18.91 11.35 -17.33
CA HIS A 1115 -20.12 10.54 -17.19
C HIS A 1115 -20.92 10.48 -18.51
N SER A 1116 -21.48 9.32 -18.84
CA SER A 1116 -22.24 9.11 -20.09
C SER A 1116 -23.22 7.93 -19.98
N VAL A 1117 -24.20 7.88 -20.88
CA VAL A 1117 -25.18 6.79 -20.98
C VAL A 1117 -25.17 6.19 -22.39
N VAL A 1118 -25.01 4.87 -22.48
CA VAL A 1118 -25.18 4.07 -23.70
C VAL A 1118 -26.44 3.23 -23.52
N GLU A 1119 -27.54 3.64 -24.15
CA GLU A 1119 -28.81 2.93 -24.13
C GLU A 1119 -28.86 1.89 -25.25
N VAL A 1120 -28.93 0.63 -24.90
CA VAL A 1120 -29.05 -0.50 -25.82
C VAL A 1120 -30.48 -1.00 -25.82
N LYS A 1121 -31.16 -0.91 -26.97
CA LYS A 1121 -32.53 -1.40 -27.13
C LYS A 1121 -32.51 -2.88 -27.53
N THR A 1122 -33.12 -3.73 -26.71
CA THR A 1122 -33.23 -5.18 -26.96
C THR A 1122 -34.71 -5.59 -27.08
N PRO A 1123 -35.04 -6.56 -27.96
CA PRO A 1123 -36.40 -7.06 -28.08
C PRO A 1123 -36.77 -7.95 -26.89
N LYS A 1124 -37.89 -7.65 -26.23
CA LYS A 1124 -38.48 -8.51 -25.18
C LYS A 1124 -39.03 -9.82 -25.74
N GLU A 1125 -39.60 -9.78 -26.94
CA GLU A 1125 -40.21 -10.92 -27.61
C GLU A 1125 -39.14 -11.95 -28.00
N GLY A 1126 -39.38 -13.23 -27.70
CA GLY A 1126 -38.44 -14.33 -27.96
C GLY A 1126 -37.22 -14.40 -27.04
N ASN A 1127 -36.92 -13.40 -26.20
CA ASN A 1127 -35.74 -13.38 -25.34
C ASN A 1127 -35.65 -14.61 -24.40
N VAL A 1128 -36.78 -15.00 -23.79
CA VAL A 1128 -36.87 -16.20 -22.93
C VAL A 1128 -36.59 -17.48 -23.73
N ASP A 1129 -37.06 -17.56 -24.97
CA ASP A 1129 -36.86 -18.73 -25.82
C ASP A 1129 -35.44 -18.81 -26.37
N LEU A 1130 -34.79 -17.68 -26.67
CA LEU A 1130 -33.36 -17.63 -27.00
C LEU A 1130 -32.50 -18.17 -25.84
N HIS A 1131 -32.78 -17.73 -24.61
CA HIS A 1131 -32.11 -18.26 -23.41
C HIS A 1131 -32.39 -19.76 -23.19
N ARG A 1132 -33.63 -20.21 -23.36
CA ARG A 1132 -33.99 -21.64 -23.25
C ARG A 1132 -33.29 -22.48 -24.33
N GLN A 1133 -33.19 -21.98 -25.56
CA GLN A 1133 -32.47 -22.64 -26.67
C GLN A 1133 -30.97 -22.72 -26.39
N LEU A 1134 -30.37 -21.63 -25.89
CA LEU A 1134 -28.96 -21.60 -25.49
C LEU A 1134 -28.70 -22.64 -24.38
N GLN A 1135 -29.47 -22.59 -23.28
CA GLN A 1135 -29.35 -23.52 -22.16
C GLN A 1135 -29.55 -24.98 -22.59
N ALA A 1136 -30.50 -25.27 -23.48
CA ALA A 1136 -30.70 -26.61 -24.02
C ALA A 1136 -29.51 -27.09 -24.89
N SER A 1137 -28.90 -26.20 -25.68
CA SER A 1137 -27.71 -26.51 -26.46
C SER A 1137 -26.49 -26.78 -25.58
N VAL A 1138 -26.28 -25.95 -24.56
CA VAL A 1138 -25.19 -26.10 -23.59
C VAL A 1138 -25.35 -27.39 -22.77
N ALA A 1139 -26.55 -27.69 -22.28
CA ALA A 1139 -26.83 -28.97 -21.62
C ALA A 1139 -26.55 -30.17 -22.55
N ALA A 1140 -26.87 -30.07 -23.84
CA ALA A 1140 -26.54 -31.08 -24.82
C ALA A 1140 -25.02 -31.19 -25.08
N ALA A 1141 -24.26 -30.08 -25.09
CA ALA A 1141 -22.80 -30.08 -25.18
C ALA A 1141 -22.15 -30.75 -23.98
N VAL A 1142 -22.50 -30.29 -22.77
CA VAL A 1142 -22.08 -30.86 -21.48
C VAL A 1142 -22.38 -32.37 -21.42
N ARG A 1143 -23.57 -32.81 -21.86
CA ARG A 1143 -23.92 -34.24 -21.94
C ARG A 1143 -23.07 -35.01 -22.98
N ARG A 1144 -22.76 -34.42 -24.14
CA ARG A 1144 -21.86 -35.04 -25.14
C ARG A 1144 -20.47 -35.23 -24.54
N THR A 1145 -19.90 -34.19 -23.95
CA THR A 1145 -18.57 -34.23 -23.31
C THR A 1145 -18.51 -35.25 -22.16
N LEU A 1146 -19.52 -35.26 -21.27
CA LEU A 1146 -19.62 -36.29 -20.23
C LEU A 1146 -19.66 -37.69 -20.84
N ASN A 1147 -20.47 -37.93 -21.87
CA ASN A 1147 -20.54 -39.24 -22.52
C ASN A 1147 -19.19 -39.65 -23.15
N CYS A 1148 -18.47 -38.74 -23.79
CA CYS A 1148 -17.11 -39.00 -24.29
C CYS A 1148 -16.12 -39.35 -23.17
N PHE A 1149 -16.27 -38.76 -21.99
CA PHE A 1149 -15.41 -38.99 -20.82
C PHE A 1149 -15.76 -40.26 -20.02
N LEU A 1150 -17.02 -40.72 -20.11
CA LEU A 1150 -17.52 -41.92 -19.42
C LEU A 1150 -17.53 -43.17 -20.30
N THR A 1151 -17.70 -43.02 -21.62
CA THR A 1151 -17.74 -44.15 -22.55
C THR A 1151 -16.42 -44.27 -23.31
N PRO A 1152 -15.76 -45.44 -23.33
CA PRO A 1152 -14.69 -45.73 -24.29
C PRO A 1152 -15.31 -45.99 -25.68
N ALA A 1153 -16.06 -45.02 -26.21
CA ALA A 1153 -16.86 -45.14 -27.44
C ALA A 1153 -16.03 -45.09 -28.73
N GLY A 1154 -14.73 -45.40 -28.65
CA GLY A 1154 -13.87 -45.75 -29.78
C GLY A 1154 -13.44 -47.22 -29.81
N LEU A 1155 -13.75 -48.04 -28.79
CA LEU A 1155 -13.15 -49.37 -28.64
C LEU A 1155 -14.17 -50.54 -28.63
N PRO A 1156 -13.87 -51.64 -29.37
CA PRO A 1156 -14.69 -52.85 -29.39
C PRO A 1156 -14.97 -53.46 -28.02
N GLY A 1157 -16.11 -54.17 -27.89
CA GLY A 1157 -16.59 -54.74 -26.63
C GLY A 1157 -15.64 -55.72 -25.92
N SER A 1158 -14.68 -56.32 -26.64
CA SER A 1158 -13.63 -57.19 -26.08
C SER A 1158 -12.61 -56.46 -25.19
N LEU A 1159 -12.48 -55.13 -25.33
CA LEU A 1159 -11.52 -54.32 -24.56
C LEU A 1159 -12.11 -53.74 -23.27
N ARG A 1160 -13.43 -53.87 -23.05
CA ARG A 1160 -14.10 -53.33 -21.85
C ARG A 1160 -13.71 -54.05 -20.56
N SER A 1161 -13.31 -55.33 -20.63
CA SER A 1161 -12.78 -56.07 -19.48
C SER A 1161 -11.32 -55.73 -19.16
N LEU A 1162 -10.59 -55.10 -20.10
CA LEU A 1162 -9.15 -54.84 -19.98
C LEU A 1162 -8.83 -53.45 -19.41
N ALA A 1163 -9.80 -52.52 -19.38
CA ALA A 1163 -9.61 -51.15 -18.87
C ALA A 1163 -9.27 -51.05 -17.37
N ALA A 1164 -9.41 -52.14 -16.60
CA ALA A 1164 -9.00 -52.24 -15.19
C ALA A 1164 -7.69 -53.03 -15.00
N SER A 1165 -7.15 -53.63 -16.06
CA SER A 1165 -5.96 -54.49 -16.01
C SER A 1165 -4.68 -53.66 -16.14
N GLN A 1166 -3.58 -54.15 -15.58
CA GLN A 1166 -2.25 -53.61 -15.86
C GLN A 1166 -1.56 -54.40 -16.98
N MET A 1167 -0.75 -53.70 -17.75
CA MET A 1167 0.11 -54.24 -18.79
C MET A 1167 1.55 -54.23 -18.29
N GLU A 1168 2.16 -55.40 -18.12
CA GLU A 1168 3.60 -55.52 -17.96
C GLU A 1168 4.27 -55.23 -19.31
N VAL A 1169 5.09 -54.19 -19.37
CA VAL A 1169 5.84 -53.84 -20.60
C VAL A 1169 6.95 -54.87 -20.80
N THR A 1170 6.87 -55.60 -21.91
CA THR A 1170 7.85 -56.62 -22.32
C THR A 1170 8.88 -56.08 -23.33
N GLY A 1171 8.63 -54.92 -23.93
CA GLY A 1171 9.56 -54.23 -24.80
C GLY A 1171 9.01 -52.90 -25.29
N ALA A 1172 9.87 -52.04 -25.83
CA ALA A 1172 9.47 -50.78 -26.44
C ALA A 1172 10.28 -50.55 -27.74
N SER A 1173 9.67 -49.92 -28.73
CA SER A 1173 10.33 -49.56 -29.99
C SER A 1173 9.86 -48.20 -30.49
N LEU A 1174 10.69 -47.56 -31.33
CA LEU A 1174 10.41 -46.25 -31.90
C LEU A 1174 10.34 -46.35 -33.43
N GLN A 1175 9.47 -45.55 -34.02
CA GLN A 1175 9.36 -45.42 -35.46
C GLN A 1175 9.14 -43.94 -35.84
N PRO A 1176 10.10 -43.27 -36.50
CA PRO A 1176 9.88 -41.92 -37.02
C PRO A 1176 8.82 -41.92 -38.13
N PHE A 1177 8.12 -40.80 -38.27
CA PHE A 1177 7.13 -40.55 -39.31
C PHE A 1177 7.22 -39.12 -39.85
N CYS A 1178 6.71 -38.95 -41.06
CA CYS A 1178 6.48 -37.65 -41.70
C CYS A 1178 5.09 -37.70 -42.34
N LEU A 1179 4.20 -36.75 -42.01
CA LEU A 1179 2.83 -36.69 -42.51
C LEU A 1179 2.54 -35.31 -43.12
N PRO A 1180 1.96 -35.22 -44.34
CA PRO A 1180 1.57 -33.93 -44.91
C PRO A 1180 0.42 -33.30 -44.11
N LEU A 1181 0.51 -31.99 -43.87
CA LEU A 1181 -0.53 -31.21 -43.20
C LEU A 1181 -1.59 -30.73 -44.20
N GLN A 1182 -2.85 -30.65 -43.76
CA GLN A 1182 -3.95 -30.15 -44.62
C GLN A 1182 -3.89 -28.64 -44.86
N ARG A 1183 -3.16 -27.90 -44.01
CA ARG A 1183 -2.82 -26.48 -44.14
C ARG A 1183 -1.42 -26.27 -43.54
N PRO A 1184 -0.61 -25.32 -44.03
CA PRO A 1184 0.65 -24.96 -43.41
C PRO A 1184 0.46 -24.53 -41.95
N LEU A 1185 1.46 -24.77 -41.10
CA LEU A 1185 1.48 -24.20 -39.75
C LEU A 1185 1.58 -22.67 -39.81
N THR A 1186 1.03 -21.99 -38.80
CA THR A 1186 1.13 -20.53 -38.62
C THR A 1186 2.44 -20.10 -37.92
N THR A 1187 3.42 -20.99 -37.85
CA THR A 1187 4.80 -20.67 -37.43
C THR A 1187 5.55 -19.99 -38.58
N GLU A 1188 6.61 -19.24 -38.27
CA GLU A 1188 7.32 -18.39 -39.25
C GLU A 1188 7.82 -19.13 -40.51
N GLN A 1189 8.08 -20.44 -40.40
CA GLN A 1189 8.61 -21.25 -41.51
C GLN A 1189 7.54 -21.93 -42.37
N GLY A 1190 6.24 -21.84 -42.01
CA GLY A 1190 5.14 -22.29 -42.87
C GLY A 1190 5.17 -23.79 -43.25
N GLU A 1191 5.58 -24.65 -42.32
CA GLU A 1191 5.82 -26.07 -42.63
C GLU A 1191 4.57 -26.77 -43.19
N SER A 1192 4.77 -27.55 -44.25
CA SER A 1192 3.71 -28.34 -44.93
C SER A 1192 3.66 -29.81 -44.48
N TYR A 1193 4.58 -30.22 -43.59
CA TYR A 1193 4.74 -31.60 -43.14
C TYR A 1193 4.99 -31.63 -41.64
N ARG A 1194 4.39 -32.60 -40.96
CA ARG A 1194 4.58 -32.88 -39.54
C ARG A 1194 5.54 -34.04 -39.36
N HIS A 1195 6.67 -33.78 -38.71
CA HIS A 1195 7.67 -34.78 -38.33
C HIS A 1195 7.45 -35.23 -36.90
N GLY A 1196 7.71 -36.51 -36.61
CA GLY A 1196 7.54 -37.04 -35.26
C GLY A 1196 7.90 -38.51 -35.16
N ILE A 1197 7.60 -39.10 -34.01
CA ILE A 1197 8.06 -40.42 -33.58
C ILE A 1197 6.91 -41.14 -32.90
N LEU A 1198 6.64 -42.36 -33.36
CA LEU A 1198 5.70 -43.27 -32.72
C LEU A 1198 6.44 -44.16 -31.72
N LEU A 1199 6.09 -44.04 -30.44
CA LEU A 1199 6.50 -44.96 -29.39
C LEU A 1199 5.55 -46.16 -29.38
N ARG A 1200 6.07 -47.36 -29.61
CA ARG A 1200 5.31 -48.62 -29.54
C ARG A 1200 5.73 -49.42 -28.31
N LEU A 1201 4.79 -49.61 -27.40
CA LEU A 1201 4.97 -50.44 -26.20
C LEU A 1201 4.41 -51.83 -26.44
N HIS A 1202 5.22 -52.85 -26.27
CA HIS A 1202 4.81 -54.26 -26.32
C HIS A 1202 4.64 -54.77 -24.90
N GLY A 1203 3.52 -55.43 -24.60
CA GLY A 1203 3.25 -55.87 -23.24
C GLY A 1203 2.38 -57.11 -23.13
N ARG A 1204 2.28 -57.63 -21.91
CA ARG A 1204 1.38 -58.72 -21.51
C ARG A 1204 0.42 -58.20 -20.44
N ILE A 1205 -0.78 -58.77 -20.40
CA ILE A 1205 -1.82 -58.39 -19.44
C ILE A 1205 -2.08 -59.59 -18.55
N GLU A 1206 -2.12 -59.41 -17.23
CA GLU A 1206 -2.00 -60.49 -16.23
C GLU A 1206 -3.06 -61.62 -16.32
N ASP A 1207 -4.18 -61.41 -17.03
CA ASP A 1207 -5.28 -62.38 -17.15
C ASP A 1207 -5.41 -63.06 -18.54
N GLN A 1208 -4.57 -62.75 -19.54
CA GLN A 1208 -4.63 -63.39 -20.87
C GLN A 1208 -3.24 -63.58 -21.50
N GLU A 1209 -3.02 -64.70 -22.23
CA GLU A 1209 -1.85 -64.90 -23.12
C GLU A 1209 -1.86 -63.98 -24.37
N ALA A 1210 -2.57 -62.85 -24.32
CA ALA A 1210 -2.66 -61.88 -25.39
C ALA A 1210 -1.48 -60.90 -25.34
N SER A 1211 -0.71 -60.85 -26.43
CA SER A 1211 0.28 -59.79 -26.63
C SER A 1211 -0.42 -58.47 -26.95
N ALA A 1212 -0.16 -57.45 -26.16
CA ALA A 1212 -0.65 -56.11 -26.37
C ALA A 1212 0.38 -55.22 -27.08
N ILE A 1213 -0.12 -54.26 -27.86
CA ILE A 1213 0.69 -53.19 -28.44
C ILE A 1213 0.00 -51.85 -28.15
N GLY A 1214 0.67 -51.01 -27.37
CA GLY A 1214 0.32 -49.62 -27.16
C GLY A 1214 1.07 -48.71 -28.14
N ILE A 1215 0.45 -47.61 -28.57
CA ILE A 1215 1.08 -46.63 -29.49
C ILE A 1215 0.88 -45.22 -28.92
N GLY A 1216 1.99 -44.53 -28.65
CA GLY A 1216 2.03 -43.10 -28.36
C GLY A 1216 2.75 -42.34 -29.48
N GLU A 1217 2.56 -41.03 -29.53
CA GLU A 1217 3.12 -40.15 -30.57
C GLU A 1217 3.80 -38.95 -29.90
N ALA A 1218 5.02 -38.63 -30.31
CA ALA A 1218 5.71 -37.40 -29.95
C ALA A 1218 6.15 -36.70 -31.23
N SER A 1219 5.78 -35.44 -31.40
CA SER A 1219 5.97 -34.70 -32.65
C SER A 1219 6.14 -33.23 -32.30
N PRO A 1220 7.35 -32.85 -31.85
CA PRO A 1220 7.64 -31.45 -31.57
C PRO A 1220 7.53 -30.65 -32.87
N LEU A 1221 6.99 -29.45 -32.74
CA LEU A 1221 6.82 -28.50 -33.85
C LEU A 1221 7.86 -27.39 -33.72
N PRO A 1222 8.70 -27.14 -34.74
CA PRO A 1222 9.69 -26.06 -34.73
C PRO A 1222 9.06 -24.69 -34.41
N GLY A 1223 9.67 -23.97 -33.47
CA GLY A 1223 9.19 -22.66 -33.00
C GLY A 1223 7.97 -22.71 -32.06
N LEU A 1224 7.47 -23.90 -31.69
CA LEU A 1224 6.42 -24.07 -30.68
C LEU A 1224 6.86 -24.96 -29.52
N HIS A 1225 7.84 -25.84 -29.74
CA HIS A 1225 8.46 -26.69 -28.73
C HIS A 1225 9.97 -26.44 -28.72
N THR A 1226 10.58 -26.43 -27.54
CA THR A 1226 12.02 -26.24 -27.35
C THR A 1226 12.86 -27.45 -27.78
N GLU A 1227 12.27 -28.64 -27.83
CA GLU A 1227 12.94 -29.88 -28.22
C GLU A 1227 12.86 -30.11 -29.73
N THR A 1228 13.97 -30.51 -30.34
CA THR A 1228 14.00 -31.01 -31.73
C THR A 1228 13.44 -32.44 -31.82
N VAL A 1229 13.05 -32.86 -33.03
CA VAL A 1229 12.60 -34.24 -33.28
C VAL A 1229 13.70 -35.24 -32.90
N GLU A 1230 14.96 -34.90 -33.18
CA GLU A 1230 16.14 -35.68 -32.85
C GLU A 1230 16.37 -35.80 -31.33
N GLU A 1231 16.15 -34.73 -30.56
CA GLU A 1231 16.25 -34.75 -29.09
C GLU A 1231 15.11 -35.57 -28.47
N THR A 1232 13.88 -35.36 -28.92
CA THR A 1232 12.73 -36.21 -28.55
C THR A 1232 13.02 -37.68 -28.90
N GLU A 1233 13.71 -37.99 -30.02
CA GLU A 1233 14.12 -39.37 -30.32
C GLU A 1233 15.12 -39.90 -29.28
N MET A 1234 16.14 -39.13 -28.94
CA MET A 1234 17.16 -39.54 -27.96
C MET A 1234 16.57 -39.78 -26.57
N GLN A 1235 15.66 -38.90 -26.11
CA GLN A 1235 14.94 -39.08 -24.86
C GLN A 1235 14.04 -40.32 -24.88
N LEU A 1236 13.26 -40.51 -25.95
CA LEU A 1236 12.40 -41.68 -26.09
C LEU A 1236 13.21 -42.98 -26.24
N ARG A 1237 14.43 -42.94 -26.79
CA ARG A 1237 15.35 -44.09 -26.86
C ARG A 1237 15.83 -44.49 -25.47
N LEU A 1238 16.12 -43.52 -24.60
CA LEU A 1238 16.43 -43.77 -23.19
C LEU A 1238 15.22 -44.34 -22.46
N LEU A 1239 14.03 -43.75 -22.67
CA LEU A 1239 12.77 -44.25 -22.10
C LEU A 1239 12.51 -45.71 -22.50
N CYS A 1240 12.68 -46.06 -23.78
CA CYS A 1240 12.54 -47.43 -24.29
C CYS A 1240 13.42 -48.47 -23.57
N GLN A 1241 14.56 -48.07 -23.00
CA GLN A 1241 15.44 -48.97 -22.23
C GLN A 1241 14.99 -49.14 -20.78
N LEU A 1242 14.26 -48.16 -20.22
CA LEU A 1242 13.81 -48.14 -18.82
C LEU A 1242 12.40 -48.73 -18.64
N LEU A 1243 11.60 -48.78 -19.70
CA LEU A 1243 10.21 -49.26 -19.67
C LEU A 1243 10.03 -50.79 -19.47
N PRO A 1244 10.88 -51.70 -20.01
CA PRO A 1244 10.69 -53.13 -19.85
C PRO A 1244 10.70 -53.59 -18.37
N GLY A 1245 9.68 -54.34 -17.96
CA GLY A 1245 9.45 -54.78 -16.59
C GLY A 1245 8.61 -53.82 -15.73
N LEU A 1246 8.17 -52.68 -16.27
CA LEU A 1246 7.19 -51.81 -15.60
C LEU A 1246 5.76 -52.27 -15.88
N SER A 1247 4.92 -52.21 -14.84
CA SER A 1247 3.48 -52.47 -14.96
C SER A 1247 2.72 -51.16 -15.11
N VAL A 1248 2.05 -50.96 -16.24
CA VAL A 1248 1.37 -49.70 -16.60
C VAL A 1248 -0.15 -49.91 -16.83
N PRO A 1249 -1.03 -48.97 -16.45
CA PRO A 1249 -2.46 -49.08 -16.72
C PRO A 1249 -2.80 -49.27 -18.21
N TRP A 1250 -3.71 -50.18 -18.53
CA TRP A 1250 -4.17 -50.45 -19.91
C TRP A 1250 -4.72 -49.23 -20.66
N ALA A 1251 -5.12 -48.16 -19.96
CA ALA A 1251 -5.67 -46.95 -20.55
C ALA A 1251 -4.62 -45.96 -21.08
N LEU A 1252 -3.35 -46.08 -20.68
CA LEU A 1252 -2.27 -45.17 -21.13
C LEU A 1252 -2.03 -45.16 -22.65
N PRO A 1253 -2.14 -46.27 -23.41
CA PRO A 1253 -1.91 -46.28 -24.85
C PRO A 1253 -3.07 -45.74 -25.71
N LEU A 1254 -4.06 -45.10 -25.10
CA LEU A 1254 -5.27 -44.59 -25.77
C LEU A 1254 -5.39 -43.06 -25.70
N LEU A 1255 -4.32 -42.37 -25.26
CA LEU A 1255 -4.19 -40.93 -25.35
C LEU A 1255 -3.94 -40.50 -26.80
N GLN A 1256 -4.99 -40.50 -27.61
CA GLN A 1256 -5.03 -39.76 -28.86
C GLN A 1256 -5.74 -38.42 -28.63
N VAL A 1257 -5.01 -37.32 -28.88
CA VAL A 1257 -5.52 -35.95 -29.05
C VAL A 1257 -6.15 -35.29 -27.81
N THR A 1258 -5.31 -34.91 -26.83
CA THR A 1258 -5.08 -33.52 -26.37
C THR A 1258 -4.20 -33.54 -25.12
N LEU A 1259 -2.90 -33.29 -25.29
CA LEU A 1259 -1.97 -32.93 -24.21
C LEU A 1259 -1.03 -31.87 -24.77
N PHE A 1260 -1.34 -30.61 -24.51
CA PHE A 1260 -0.35 -29.54 -24.52
C PHE A 1260 0.38 -29.54 -23.18
N THR A 1261 1.66 -29.17 -23.19
CA THR A 1261 2.56 -28.94 -22.05
C THR A 1261 2.78 -30.13 -21.11
N LEU A 1262 3.95 -30.75 -21.27
CA LEU A 1262 4.89 -30.93 -20.15
C LEU A 1262 5.92 -29.80 -20.25
#